data_AF-E2B217-F1
#
_entry.id   AF-E2B217-F1
#
_cell.length_a   1.000
_cell.length_b   1.000
_cell.length_c   1.000
_cell.angle_alpha   90.00
_cell.angle_beta   90.00
_cell.angle_gamma   90.00
#
_symmetry.space_group_name_H-M   'P 1'
#
loop_
_entity.id
_entity.type
_entity.pdbx_description
1 polymer ?
#
loop_
_entity_poly.entity_id
_entity_poly.type
_entity_poly.pdbx_seq_one_letter_code
_entity_poly.pdbx_strand_id
1 'polypeptide(L)'
;NGMLLDNVFCVTCVQGTYPSPDCSKCLPCDSREYNGHVNCVCPSTTHIRLRNYCLHKDDIADWPDIRNTYLMKFRSENVDSYYLRSELQIAVHFCKKKDRVACEHLSNICALTLYSDGIACMFFMHTPMAPVWLFYSKQNTIAIMNDTKISERYSLKKGDNVHILDFTIARFALNGEFLSMSRPTLPCQFLRNVRFGVNFKKKCKTTAAELLNAQMELLSPYLIFREDNKSFIHALPVIVKSTDQNIKEILQQQLVRKFFLVDNVSGFKALSIFMNNNFTKASELSVLRYMKSLTILVNVQNGKDHGKIYAPFLIVEYDELTYQDFLDNSDVVIDYKVTYVLKDNDIDYNVEITIGVLTGIALIFASIRAWNYYKWNYNGNLNIAVLLWFLIYAMGAIGNMITFVCISVCIYLFVFYKGQTVPYILLPDEDSEKRIQTYIIIAFSFKIIEMIGFVYQQWGLSIFFIDWEQPRTIRNESKSPLRETTEHNYTHNFPISVWRTYFVANEWCKLQTRRKINVALQSIYTLCILKIFDLESWMLAVPESTAIDKSSEADNNFTLQYAICTFVYAFVYFAQWLIRVTFYERYIRNRLQKFVDLCSVANISVFVLAHNYYGFYIHGRSVHGFADTDLPTLINDLKKEEDNLCAHRGLVPGTTDQTFIVSLTHSFKSLYDQLMRQKDNVCFRLLHNLYYYGKKHNRIKDTIFIWKQLSETRSKVRLFLMQFLDHYSENEDYIIKEQYILEKLCDILFVNAKDKSVFYI
;
A
#
# COMPACT_ATOMS: atom_id res chain seq x y z
N ASN A 1 -23.89 35.79 -77.39
CA ASN A 1 -24.10 34.45 -78.00
C ASN A 1 -23.65 33.38 -77.02
N GLY A 2 -24.54 32.82 -76.22
CA GLY A 2 -24.23 31.70 -75.33
C GLY A 2 -25.27 30.60 -75.52
N MET A 3 -24.83 29.37 -75.82
CA MET A 3 -25.69 28.18 -75.86
C MET A 3 -25.74 27.55 -74.47
N LEU A 4 -26.91 27.07 -74.07
CA LEU A 4 -27.09 26.25 -72.87
C LEU A 4 -26.38 24.91 -73.10
N LEU A 5 -25.50 24.50 -72.18
CA LEU A 5 -24.82 23.20 -72.24
C LEU A 5 -25.58 22.20 -71.37
N ASP A 6 -25.69 20.95 -71.84
CA ASP A 6 -26.37 19.86 -71.12
C ASP A 6 -25.59 19.37 -69.88
N ASN A 7 -24.31 19.72 -69.77
CA ASN A 7 -23.41 19.36 -68.66
C ASN A 7 -22.75 20.61 -68.06
N VAL A 8 -22.68 20.68 -66.73
CA VAL A 8 -21.99 21.76 -65.99
C VAL A 8 -20.50 21.43 -65.93
N PHE A 9 -19.66 22.28 -66.54
CA PHE A 9 -18.20 22.15 -66.49
C PHE A 9 -17.62 23.19 -65.53
N CYS A 10 -16.74 22.76 -64.61
CA CYS A 10 -16.01 23.66 -63.74
C CYS A 10 -14.85 24.28 -64.53
N VAL A 11 -15.03 25.53 -64.96
CA VAL A 11 -14.02 26.29 -65.72
C VAL A 11 -13.37 27.35 -64.84
N THR A 12 -12.07 27.57 -65.03
CA THR A 12 -11.35 28.64 -64.33
C THR A 12 -11.87 30.00 -64.80
N CYS A 13 -12.17 30.90 -63.86
CA CYS A 13 -12.59 32.25 -64.21
C CYS A 13 -11.49 32.96 -65.02
N VAL A 14 -11.90 33.78 -65.99
CA VAL A 14 -10.98 34.57 -66.82
C VAL A 14 -10.39 35.73 -66.02
N GLN A 15 -9.25 36.25 -66.49
CA GLN A 15 -8.57 37.39 -65.87
C GLN A 15 -9.52 38.60 -65.75
N GLY A 16 -9.55 39.26 -64.59
CA GLY A 16 -10.53 40.31 -64.28
C GLY A 16 -11.87 39.80 -63.73
N THR A 17 -12.04 38.49 -63.56
CA THR A 17 -13.20 37.87 -62.91
C THR A 17 -12.80 36.83 -61.87
N TYR A 18 -13.64 36.62 -60.86
CA TYR A 18 -13.42 35.68 -59.75
C TYR A 18 -14.65 34.81 -59.50
N PRO A 19 -14.52 33.57 -59.00
CA PRO A 19 -15.68 32.72 -58.75
C PRO A 19 -16.54 33.30 -57.62
N SER A 20 -17.87 33.27 -57.79
CA SER A 20 -18.84 33.56 -56.74
C SER A 20 -18.64 32.63 -55.55
N PRO A 21 -19.11 32.98 -54.32
CA PRO A 21 -18.98 32.12 -53.14
C PRO A 21 -19.45 30.68 -53.36
N ASP A 22 -20.52 30.50 -54.15
CA ASP A 22 -21.09 29.18 -54.46
C ASP A 22 -20.47 28.53 -55.73
N CYS A 23 -19.37 29.08 -56.25
CA CYS A 23 -18.66 28.65 -57.46
C CYS A 23 -19.52 28.55 -58.74
N SER A 24 -20.72 29.12 -58.75
CA SER A 24 -21.68 29.00 -59.86
C SER A 24 -21.48 30.02 -60.98
N LYS A 25 -20.81 31.15 -60.70
CA LYS A 25 -20.60 32.25 -61.65
C LYS A 25 -19.23 32.89 -61.47
N CYS A 26 -18.69 33.51 -62.51
CA CYS A 26 -17.53 34.41 -62.40
C CYS A 26 -18.02 35.86 -62.29
N LEU A 27 -17.73 36.52 -61.19
CA LEU A 27 -18.05 37.91 -60.88
C LEU A 27 -16.91 38.84 -61.32
N PRO A 28 -17.20 40.06 -61.81
CA PRO A 28 -16.18 41.03 -62.20
C PRO A 28 -15.46 41.64 -60.99
N CYS A 29 -14.15 41.90 -61.10
CA CYS A 29 -13.30 42.46 -60.04
C CYS A 29 -13.57 43.95 -59.69
N ASP A 30 -14.79 44.47 -59.89
CA ASP A 30 -15.13 45.91 -59.81
C ASP A 30 -15.61 46.36 -58.41
N SER A 31 -15.78 45.42 -57.46
CA SER A 31 -16.26 45.74 -56.11
C SER A 31 -15.09 46.00 -55.14
N ARG A 32 -15.13 47.16 -54.47
CA ARG A 32 -14.11 47.60 -53.47
C ARG A 32 -13.89 46.62 -52.31
N GLU A 33 -14.78 45.65 -52.09
CA GLU A 33 -14.70 44.66 -51.01
C GLU A 33 -13.95 43.37 -51.39
N TYR A 34 -13.66 43.10 -52.68
CA TYR A 34 -13.10 41.82 -53.13
C TYR A 34 -11.92 41.94 -54.12
N ASN A 35 -11.15 43.02 -54.03
CA ASN A 35 -9.82 43.08 -54.62
C ASN A 35 -8.92 42.09 -53.87
N GLY A 36 -8.74 40.89 -54.41
CA GLY A 36 -7.93 39.87 -53.76
C GLY A 36 -7.78 38.56 -54.52
N HIS A 37 -8.80 38.17 -55.28
CA HIS A 37 -8.77 36.91 -56.02
C HIS A 37 -7.64 36.85 -57.04
N VAL A 38 -7.17 35.62 -57.31
CA VAL A 38 -5.93 35.34 -58.06
C VAL A 38 -5.86 36.04 -59.42
N ASN A 39 -7.04 36.23 -60.03
CA ASN A 39 -7.28 36.80 -61.34
C ASN A 39 -7.56 38.32 -61.34
N CYS A 40 -7.65 38.95 -60.17
CA CYS A 40 -7.81 40.38 -60.01
C CYS A 40 -6.43 41.06 -59.86
N VAL A 41 -6.27 42.27 -60.40
CA VAL A 41 -5.02 43.02 -60.32
C VAL A 41 -4.84 43.52 -58.88
N CYS A 42 -3.76 43.09 -58.22
CA CYS A 42 -3.35 43.60 -56.91
C CYS A 42 -2.26 44.67 -57.10
N PRO A 43 -2.54 45.96 -56.84
CA PRO A 43 -1.55 47.02 -57.06
C PRO A 43 -0.37 46.86 -56.10
N SER A 44 0.82 46.54 -56.62
CA SER A 44 2.03 46.31 -55.82
C SER A 44 2.54 47.55 -55.07
N THR A 45 2.07 48.74 -55.45
CA THR A 45 2.43 50.01 -54.81
C THR A 45 1.68 50.24 -53.50
N THR A 46 0.37 50.00 -53.46
CA THR A 46 -0.50 50.26 -52.30
C THR A 46 -0.94 49.01 -51.55
N HIS A 47 -0.84 47.83 -52.16
CA HIS A 47 -1.31 46.57 -51.57
C HIS A 47 -0.21 45.49 -51.57
N ILE A 48 -0.34 44.54 -50.65
CA ILE A 48 0.47 43.32 -50.56
C ILE A 48 -0.45 42.13 -50.84
N ARG A 49 0.03 41.19 -51.65
CA ARG A 49 -0.69 39.96 -51.94
C ARG A 49 -0.29 38.85 -50.98
N LEU A 50 -1.25 38.38 -50.19
CA LEU A 50 -1.13 37.23 -49.31
C LEU A 50 -2.09 36.13 -49.80
N ARG A 51 -1.53 35.13 -50.48
CA ARG A 51 -2.27 34.07 -51.19
C ARG A 51 -3.33 34.63 -52.16
N ASN A 52 -4.60 34.51 -51.77
CA ASN A 52 -5.79 34.89 -52.53
C ASN A 52 -6.41 36.21 -52.02
N TYR A 53 -5.67 36.95 -51.19
CA TYR A 53 -6.09 38.24 -50.65
C TYR A 53 -5.10 39.33 -51.07
N CYS A 54 -5.62 40.50 -51.42
CA CYS A 54 -4.84 41.69 -51.71
C CYS A 54 -5.18 42.72 -50.64
N LEU A 55 -4.25 42.92 -49.70
CA LEU A 55 -4.47 43.71 -48.50
C LEU A 55 -3.72 45.04 -48.60
N HIS A 56 -4.31 46.13 -48.09
CA HIS A 56 -3.68 47.44 -48.12
C HIS A 56 -2.42 47.44 -47.23
N LYS A 57 -1.33 48.07 -47.70
CA LYS A 57 -0.05 48.12 -46.96
C LYS A 57 -0.19 48.74 -45.57
N ASP A 58 -1.01 49.78 -45.45
CA ASP A 58 -1.26 50.47 -44.17
C ASP A 58 -1.94 49.56 -43.13
N ASP A 59 -2.71 48.56 -43.56
CA ASP A 59 -3.37 47.60 -42.66
C ASP A 59 -2.40 46.51 -42.14
N ILE A 60 -1.19 46.43 -42.72
CA ILE A 60 -0.16 45.39 -42.47
C ILE A 60 1.13 46.00 -41.89
N ALA A 61 1.25 47.33 -41.85
CA ALA A 61 2.49 48.07 -41.58
C ALA A 61 3.20 47.72 -40.24
N ASP A 62 2.47 47.18 -39.26
CA ASP A 62 3.01 46.85 -37.93
C ASP A 62 3.39 45.36 -37.75
N TRP A 63 3.52 44.57 -38.82
CA TRP A 63 3.89 43.15 -38.68
C TRP A 63 5.39 42.98 -38.36
N PRO A 64 5.76 42.35 -37.23
CA PRO A 64 7.16 42.07 -36.94
C PRO A 64 7.69 40.96 -37.86
N ASP A 65 8.52 41.33 -38.83
CA ASP A 65 9.19 40.37 -39.73
C ASP A 65 10.43 39.72 -39.08
N ILE A 66 10.18 39.06 -37.95
CA ILE A 66 11.22 38.31 -37.22
C ILE A 66 10.99 36.84 -37.55
N ARG A 67 12.05 36.10 -37.91
CA ARG A 67 11.98 34.63 -38.08
C ARG A 67 11.33 33.93 -36.87
N ASN A 68 11.46 34.53 -35.69
CA ASN A 68 10.84 34.10 -34.44
C ASN A 68 9.30 34.15 -34.45
N THR A 69 8.67 34.96 -35.32
CA THR A 69 7.21 35.11 -35.44
C THR A 69 6.51 33.84 -35.92
N TYR A 70 7.20 33.06 -36.76
CA TYR A 70 6.67 31.84 -37.36
C TYR A 70 7.33 30.57 -36.81
N LEU A 71 8.18 30.74 -35.80
CA LEU A 71 8.94 29.66 -35.22
C LEU A 71 8.06 28.92 -34.20
N MET A 72 7.73 27.68 -34.54
CA MET A 72 7.06 26.75 -33.66
C MET A 72 8.11 26.06 -32.79
N LYS A 73 7.95 26.17 -31.47
CA LYS A 73 8.83 25.52 -30.51
C LYS A 73 8.33 24.09 -30.29
N PHE A 74 9.11 23.11 -30.73
CA PHE A 74 8.99 21.71 -30.34
C PHE A 74 10.13 21.36 -29.38
N ARG A 75 9.98 20.30 -28.60
CA ARG A 75 11.01 19.81 -27.68
C ARG A 75 12.24 19.29 -28.43
N SER A 76 12.02 18.65 -29.58
CA SER A 76 13.08 18.10 -30.42
C SER A 76 13.81 19.17 -31.23
N GLU A 77 13.06 20.09 -31.88
CA GLU A 77 13.62 21.16 -32.69
C GLU A 77 12.72 22.39 -32.78
N ASN A 78 13.29 23.52 -33.21
CA ASN A 78 12.52 24.72 -33.53
C ASN A 78 12.21 24.75 -35.03
N VAL A 79 10.93 24.70 -35.40
CA VAL A 79 10.49 24.57 -36.79
C VAL A 79 9.94 25.91 -37.28
N ASP A 80 10.51 26.44 -38.37
CA ASP A 80 9.90 27.57 -39.10
C ASP A 80 8.68 27.05 -39.87
N SER A 81 7.49 27.28 -39.31
CA SER A 81 6.26 26.63 -39.74
C SER A 81 5.69 27.26 -41.01
N TYR A 82 5.53 26.45 -42.06
CA TYR A 82 4.85 26.86 -43.29
C TYR A 82 3.41 27.31 -43.03
N TYR A 83 2.72 26.63 -42.11
CA TYR A 83 1.36 26.96 -41.74
C TYR A 83 1.26 28.35 -41.09
N LEU A 84 2.10 28.63 -40.08
CA LEU A 84 2.12 29.96 -39.44
C LEU A 84 2.46 31.07 -40.44
N ARG A 85 3.46 30.87 -41.31
CA ARG A 85 3.82 31.86 -42.35
C ARG A 85 2.68 32.17 -43.30
N SER A 86 1.83 31.19 -43.57
CA SER A 86 0.81 31.31 -44.60
C SER A 86 -0.55 31.76 -44.08
N GLU A 87 -0.88 31.49 -42.81
CA GLU A 87 -2.21 31.77 -42.25
C GLU A 87 -2.22 32.83 -41.13
N LEU A 88 -1.14 32.98 -40.36
CA LEU A 88 -1.16 33.80 -39.13
C LEU A 88 -1.46 35.28 -39.42
N GLN A 89 -0.83 35.84 -40.45
CA GLN A 89 -1.07 37.23 -40.87
C GLN A 89 -2.52 37.47 -41.30
N ILE A 90 -3.09 36.49 -42.03
CA ILE A 90 -4.46 36.55 -42.55
C ILE A 90 -5.45 36.50 -41.39
N ALA A 91 -5.28 35.54 -40.47
CA ALA A 91 -6.14 35.38 -39.31
C ALA A 91 -6.15 36.63 -38.41
N VAL A 92 -4.98 37.24 -38.16
CA VAL A 92 -4.88 38.48 -37.37
C VAL A 92 -5.56 39.65 -38.08
N HIS A 93 -5.34 39.83 -39.38
CA HIS A 93 -5.92 40.95 -40.13
C HIS A 93 -7.46 40.91 -40.10
N PHE A 94 -8.06 39.77 -40.42
CA PHE A 94 -9.52 39.65 -40.42
C PHE A 94 -10.11 39.63 -39.01
N CYS A 95 -9.39 39.11 -38.01
CA CYS A 95 -9.82 39.20 -36.62
C CYS A 95 -9.84 40.65 -36.11
N LYS A 96 -8.87 41.50 -36.49
CA LYS A 96 -8.89 42.95 -36.19
C LYS A 96 -10.13 43.64 -36.79
N LYS A 97 -10.64 43.14 -37.93
CA LYS A 97 -11.89 43.58 -38.55
C LYS A 97 -13.15 42.99 -37.89
N LYS A 98 -13.01 42.31 -36.73
CA LYS A 98 -14.09 41.68 -35.96
C LYS A 98 -14.80 40.52 -36.66
N ASP A 99 -14.16 39.91 -37.65
CA ASP A 99 -14.66 38.65 -38.21
C ASP A 99 -14.53 37.53 -37.17
N ARG A 100 -15.67 36.93 -36.82
CA ARG A 100 -15.74 35.86 -35.82
C ARG A 100 -14.97 34.62 -36.24
N VAL A 101 -15.07 34.22 -37.51
CA VAL A 101 -14.41 33.00 -38.01
C VAL A 101 -12.90 33.18 -38.02
N ALA A 102 -12.42 34.35 -38.47
CA ALA A 102 -11.00 34.69 -38.41
C ALA A 102 -10.46 34.79 -36.97
N CYS A 103 -11.26 35.29 -36.02
CA CYS A 103 -10.86 35.28 -34.61
C CYS A 103 -10.85 33.87 -34.00
N GLU A 104 -11.77 32.98 -34.41
CA GLU A 104 -11.71 31.56 -34.04
C GLU A 104 -10.47 30.89 -34.64
N HIS A 105 -10.11 31.23 -35.88
CA HIS A 105 -8.88 30.77 -36.53
C HIS A 105 -7.64 31.24 -35.76
N LEU A 106 -7.55 32.52 -35.40
CA LEU A 106 -6.45 33.05 -34.59
C LEU A 106 -6.38 32.36 -33.22
N SER A 107 -7.53 32.09 -32.59
CA SER A 107 -7.63 31.31 -31.35
C SER A 107 -7.08 29.88 -31.53
N ASN A 108 -7.39 29.23 -32.65
CA ASN A 108 -6.90 27.88 -32.94
C ASN A 108 -5.37 27.86 -33.16
N ILE A 109 -4.83 28.88 -33.81
CA ILE A 109 -3.37 29.04 -33.97
C ILE A 109 -2.69 29.24 -32.60
N CYS A 110 -3.29 30.05 -31.71
CA CYS A 110 -2.79 30.18 -30.35
C CYS A 110 -2.82 28.84 -29.59
N ALA A 111 -3.90 28.06 -29.72
CA ALA A 111 -3.99 26.72 -29.11
C ALA A 111 -2.90 25.76 -29.62
N LEU A 112 -2.58 25.80 -30.91
CA LEU A 112 -1.50 25.02 -31.52
C LEU A 112 -0.13 25.33 -30.88
N THR A 113 0.12 26.59 -30.56
CA THR A 113 1.34 27.03 -29.83
C THR A 113 1.34 26.66 -28.34
N LEU A 114 0.44 25.77 -27.91
CA LEU A 114 0.22 25.33 -26.52
C LEU A 114 0.00 26.49 -25.55
N TYR A 115 -0.60 27.57 -26.02
CA TYR A 115 -0.88 28.76 -25.21
C TYR A 115 0.36 29.40 -24.56
N SER A 116 1.55 29.10 -25.09
CA SER A 116 2.78 29.79 -24.71
C SER A 116 2.70 31.28 -25.07
N ASP A 117 3.63 32.09 -24.54
CA ASP A 117 3.81 33.51 -24.91
C ASP A 117 4.30 33.68 -26.37
N GLY A 118 3.73 32.89 -27.29
CA GLY A 118 3.89 33.01 -28.72
C GLY A 118 3.09 34.19 -29.27
N ILE A 119 3.53 34.65 -30.43
CA ILE A 119 3.01 35.87 -31.05
C ILE A 119 1.52 35.75 -31.43
N ALA A 120 1.04 34.55 -31.77
CA ALA A 120 -0.37 34.30 -32.03
C ALA A 120 -1.27 34.57 -30.80
N CYS A 121 -0.87 34.06 -29.63
CA CYS A 121 -1.61 34.28 -28.38
C CYS A 121 -1.53 35.73 -27.91
N MET A 122 -0.37 36.37 -28.08
CA MET A 122 -0.19 37.80 -27.81
C MET A 122 -1.14 38.66 -28.67
N PHE A 123 -1.20 38.42 -29.98
CA PHE A 123 -2.13 39.15 -30.86
C PHE A 123 -3.59 38.89 -30.50
N PHE A 124 -3.95 37.66 -30.13
CA PHE A 124 -5.30 37.35 -29.68
C PHE A 124 -5.69 38.15 -28.42
N MET A 125 -4.79 38.26 -27.44
CA MET A 125 -5.04 38.98 -26.18
C MET A 125 -5.08 40.51 -26.35
N HIS A 126 -4.25 41.06 -27.24
CA HIS A 126 -4.18 42.50 -27.47
C HIS A 126 -5.24 43.03 -28.42
N THR A 127 -6.02 42.17 -29.09
CA THR A 127 -7.08 42.62 -29.99
C THR A 127 -8.30 43.05 -29.17
N PRO A 128 -8.59 44.36 -29.03
CA PRO A 128 -9.70 44.82 -28.23
C PRO A 128 -10.99 44.38 -28.91
N MET A 129 -11.77 43.53 -28.23
CA MET A 129 -13.02 42.93 -28.72
C MET A 129 -12.87 41.72 -29.66
N ALA A 130 -11.94 40.80 -29.38
CA ALA A 130 -12.08 39.45 -29.93
C ALA A 130 -13.46 38.87 -29.52
N PRO A 131 -14.35 38.53 -30.48
CA PRO A 131 -15.70 38.03 -30.19
C PRO A 131 -15.71 36.59 -29.64
N VAL A 132 -14.52 36.00 -29.46
CA VAL A 132 -14.28 34.61 -29.13
C VAL A 132 -13.64 34.52 -27.75
N TRP A 133 -14.16 33.60 -26.94
CA TRP A 133 -13.64 33.34 -25.60
C TRP A 133 -12.74 32.09 -25.59
N LEU A 134 -11.44 32.30 -25.34
CA LEU A 134 -10.40 31.25 -25.30
C LEU A 134 -9.81 31.04 -23.90
N PHE A 135 -9.57 32.13 -23.16
CA PHE A 135 -8.90 32.14 -21.86
C PHE A 135 -9.88 32.44 -20.73
N TYR A 136 -9.80 31.69 -19.65
CA TYR A 136 -10.47 32.05 -18.41
C TYR A 136 -9.65 33.12 -17.67
N SER A 137 -10.30 33.97 -16.87
CA SER A 137 -9.59 35.01 -16.11
C SER A 137 -8.65 34.39 -15.06
N LYS A 138 -7.35 34.75 -15.10
CA LYS A 138 -6.33 34.27 -14.14
C LYS A 138 -6.67 34.60 -12.68
N GLN A 139 -7.35 35.71 -12.43
CA GLN A 139 -7.74 36.13 -11.07
C GLN A 139 -8.87 35.28 -10.48
N ASN A 140 -9.58 34.51 -11.32
CA ASN A 140 -10.75 33.72 -10.93
C ASN A 140 -10.51 32.20 -10.96
N THR A 141 -9.27 31.71 -11.12
CA THR A 141 -8.99 30.26 -11.21
C THR A 141 -9.58 29.48 -10.02
N ILE A 142 -9.43 30.00 -8.80
CA ILE A 142 -10.00 29.39 -7.58
C ILE A 142 -11.54 29.47 -7.58
N ALA A 143 -12.12 30.56 -8.08
CA ALA A 143 -13.56 30.73 -8.18
C ALA A 143 -14.18 29.80 -9.25
N ILE A 144 -13.47 29.53 -10.34
CA ILE A 144 -13.88 28.61 -11.40
C ILE A 144 -13.76 27.15 -10.93
N MET A 145 -12.68 26.81 -10.22
CA MET A 145 -12.51 25.48 -9.63
C MET A 145 -13.57 25.16 -8.56
N ASN A 146 -14.10 26.20 -7.91
CA ASN A 146 -15.17 26.10 -6.93
C ASN A 146 -16.53 26.51 -7.51
N ASP A 147 -16.68 26.53 -8.84
CA ASP A 147 -17.95 26.88 -9.48
C ASP A 147 -18.99 25.80 -9.18
N THR A 148 -20.09 26.21 -8.55
CA THR A 148 -21.20 25.35 -8.11
C THR A 148 -22.40 25.41 -9.06
N LYS A 149 -22.24 26.00 -10.26
CA LYS A 149 -23.30 26.08 -11.27
C LYS A 149 -23.87 24.74 -11.72
N ILE A 150 -23.13 23.64 -11.55
CA ILE A 150 -23.65 22.29 -11.82
C ILE A 150 -24.45 21.84 -10.60
N SER A 151 -25.77 21.95 -10.70
CA SER A 151 -26.71 21.65 -9.61
C SER A 151 -27.24 20.21 -9.61
N GLU A 152 -26.96 19.45 -10.67
CA GLU A 152 -27.39 18.05 -10.81
C GLU A 152 -26.76 17.16 -9.72
N ARG A 153 -27.57 16.27 -9.14
CA ARG A 153 -27.16 15.32 -8.10
C ARG A 153 -26.95 13.95 -8.71
N TYR A 154 -25.70 13.51 -8.76
CA TYR A 154 -25.30 12.20 -9.27
C TYR A 154 -25.35 11.13 -8.19
N SER A 155 -25.67 9.89 -8.60
CA SER A 155 -25.71 8.70 -7.73
C SER A 155 -24.73 7.63 -8.21
N LEU A 156 -24.29 6.79 -7.28
CA LEU A 156 -23.39 5.65 -7.55
C LEU A 156 -24.14 4.42 -8.08
N LYS A 157 -25.47 4.34 -7.93
CA LYS A 157 -26.29 3.15 -8.21
C LYS A 157 -26.60 2.97 -9.71
N LYS A 158 -26.28 1.79 -10.28
CA LYS A 158 -26.63 1.40 -11.66
C LYS A 158 -28.13 1.14 -11.74
N GLY A 159 -28.82 1.95 -12.52
CA GLY A 159 -30.29 1.95 -12.65
C GLY A 159 -30.89 3.35 -12.56
N ASP A 160 -30.21 4.27 -11.87
CA ASP A 160 -30.60 5.68 -11.88
C ASP A 160 -30.12 6.33 -13.18
N ASN A 161 -30.92 7.22 -13.78
CA ASN A 161 -30.55 7.90 -15.03
C ASN A 161 -29.33 8.86 -14.87
N VAL A 162 -28.82 9.04 -13.64
CA VAL A 162 -27.84 10.07 -13.25
C VAL A 162 -26.54 9.44 -12.70
N HIS A 163 -26.16 8.27 -13.21
CA HIS A 163 -24.93 7.56 -12.82
C HIS A 163 -23.73 7.84 -13.75
N ILE A 164 -23.96 8.51 -14.88
CA ILE A 164 -22.95 8.82 -15.90
C ILE A 164 -22.84 10.35 -16.06
N LEU A 165 -21.60 10.83 -16.19
CA LEU A 165 -21.32 12.21 -16.60
C LEU A 165 -21.39 12.33 -18.12
N ASP A 166 -22.32 13.14 -18.61
CA ASP A 166 -22.57 13.34 -20.04
C ASP A 166 -21.66 14.42 -20.64
N PHE A 167 -20.44 14.03 -21.00
CA PHE A 167 -19.51 14.89 -21.71
C PHE A 167 -19.90 15.07 -23.19
N THR A 168 -19.72 16.29 -23.71
CA THR A 168 -19.96 16.66 -25.11
C THR A 168 -18.80 17.53 -25.61
N ILE A 169 -18.43 17.38 -26.88
CA ILE A 169 -17.32 18.15 -27.47
C ILE A 169 -17.83 18.97 -28.64
N ALA A 170 -17.50 20.25 -28.66
CA ALA A 170 -17.62 21.09 -29.85
C ALA A 170 -16.32 21.02 -30.66
N ARG A 171 -16.45 20.75 -31.96
CA ARG A 171 -15.34 20.59 -32.90
C ARG A 171 -15.22 21.82 -33.79
N PHE A 172 -14.01 22.32 -33.93
CA PHE A 172 -13.66 23.43 -34.79
C PHE A 172 -12.58 22.99 -35.78
N ALA A 173 -12.79 23.31 -37.05
CA ALA A 173 -11.77 23.14 -38.05
C ALA A 173 -10.63 24.14 -37.82
N LEU A 174 -9.46 23.82 -38.38
CA LEU A 174 -8.26 24.62 -38.21
C LEU A 174 -8.43 26.08 -38.72
N ASN A 175 -9.27 26.29 -39.74
CA ASN A 175 -9.63 27.60 -40.31
C ASN A 175 -10.62 28.42 -39.45
N GLY A 176 -11.05 27.91 -38.29
CA GLY A 176 -12.01 28.59 -37.40
C GLY A 176 -13.48 28.23 -37.64
N GLU A 177 -13.80 27.38 -38.63
CA GLU A 177 -15.16 26.96 -38.92
C GLU A 177 -15.70 25.99 -37.84
N PHE A 178 -16.93 26.20 -37.41
CA PHE A 178 -17.61 25.30 -36.48
C PHE A 178 -18.13 24.07 -37.24
N LEU A 179 -17.68 22.88 -36.82
CA LEU A 179 -18.04 21.63 -37.50
C LEU A 179 -19.29 21.00 -36.90
N SER A 180 -19.25 20.67 -35.60
CA SER A 180 -20.35 20.01 -34.91
C SER A 180 -20.20 20.07 -33.40
N MET A 181 -21.31 19.90 -32.70
CA MET A 181 -21.34 19.61 -31.26
C MET A 181 -22.01 18.26 -31.06
N SER A 182 -21.25 17.27 -30.64
CA SER A 182 -21.75 15.91 -30.48
C SER A 182 -20.98 15.14 -29.41
N ARG A 183 -21.42 13.91 -29.14
CA ARG A 183 -20.74 13.03 -28.21
C ARG A 183 -19.26 12.84 -28.61
N PRO A 184 -18.36 12.65 -27.62
CA PRO A 184 -16.94 12.46 -27.88
C PRO A 184 -16.70 11.28 -28.84
N THR A 185 -16.02 11.54 -29.95
CA THR A 185 -15.54 10.52 -30.90
C THR A 185 -14.02 10.44 -30.86
N LEU A 186 -13.45 10.55 -29.67
CA LEU A 186 -12.02 10.43 -29.45
C LEU A 186 -11.58 8.96 -29.52
N PRO A 187 -10.29 8.69 -29.82
CA PRO A 187 -9.72 7.35 -29.77
C PRO A 187 -10.02 6.66 -28.44
N CYS A 188 -10.18 5.34 -28.47
CA CYS A 188 -10.45 4.52 -27.28
C CYS A 188 -11.68 4.93 -26.44
N GLN A 189 -12.63 5.65 -27.05
CA GLN A 189 -13.87 6.12 -26.43
C GLN A 189 -13.65 7.03 -25.20
N PHE A 190 -12.62 7.90 -25.25
CA PHE A 190 -12.42 8.87 -24.17
C PHE A 190 -13.66 9.73 -23.93
N LEU A 191 -13.90 10.10 -22.68
CA LEU A 191 -15.06 10.89 -22.23
C LEU A 191 -16.42 10.20 -22.44
N ARG A 192 -16.45 8.93 -22.87
CA ARG A 192 -17.69 8.16 -23.02
C ARG A 192 -17.94 7.29 -21.80
N ASN A 193 -19.20 7.21 -21.37
CA ASN A 193 -19.66 6.36 -20.26
C ASN A 193 -18.86 6.57 -18.96
N VAL A 194 -18.50 7.83 -18.65
CA VAL A 194 -17.75 8.15 -17.44
C VAL A 194 -18.67 7.98 -16.23
N ARG A 195 -18.52 6.87 -15.52
CA ARG A 195 -19.33 6.56 -14.33
C ARG A 195 -18.92 7.43 -13.16
N PHE A 196 -19.90 8.00 -12.47
CA PHE A 196 -19.69 8.85 -11.31
C PHE A 196 -19.05 8.07 -10.14
N GLY A 197 -18.05 8.67 -9.48
CA GLY A 197 -17.38 8.13 -8.27
C GLY A 197 -16.53 6.87 -8.47
N VAL A 198 -16.21 6.52 -9.72
CA VAL A 198 -15.31 5.40 -10.07
C VAL A 198 -14.04 5.94 -10.68
N ASN A 199 -12.92 5.78 -9.98
CA ASN A 199 -11.61 6.12 -10.53
C ASN A 199 -11.27 5.12 -11.64
N PHE A 200 -10.84 5.63 -12.79
CA PHE A 200 -10.61 4.82 -13.97
C PHE A 200 -9.32 5.22 -14.68
N LYS A 201 -8.60 4.22 -15.21
CA LYS A 201 -7.39 4.40 -15.99
C LYS A 201 -7.42 3.50 -17.21
N LYS A 202 -7.20 4.09 -18.39
CA LYS A 202 -7.15 3.38 -19.67
C LYS A 202 -5.87 3.74 -20.39
N LYS A 203 -5.23 2.73 -20.99
CA LYS A 203 -4.12 2.93 -21.92
C LYS A 203 -4.57 2.55 -23.32
N CYS A 204 -4.48 3.49 -24.24
CA CYS A 204 -4.84 3.30 -25.64
C CYS A 204 -3.57 3.14 -26.47
N LYS A 205 -3.47 2.09 -27.28
CA LYS A 205 -2.38 1.93 -28.25
C LYS A 205 -2.84 2.41 -29.62
N THR A 206 -2.01 3.19 -30.28
CA THR A 206 -2.17 3.65 -31.68
C THR A 206 -0.79 3.66 -32.34
N THR A 207 -0.71 3.93 -33.63
CA THR A 207 0.56 3.96 -34.38
C THR A 207 0.86 5.36 -34.89
N ALA A 208 2.13 5.64 -35.15
CA ALA A 208 2.56 6.91 -35.73
C ALA A 208 1.84 7.21 -37.08
N ALA A 209 1.61 6.19 -37.91
CA ALA A 209 0.90 6.32 -39.18
C ALA A 209 -0.60 6.67 -39.01
N GLU A 210 -1.28 6.09 -38.02
CA GLU A 210 -2.67 6.45 -37.71
C GLU A 210 -2.80 7.90 -37.25
N LEU A 211 -1.87 8.38 -36.41
CA LEU A 211 -1.83 9.76 -35.95
C LEU A 211 -1.52 10.74 -37.09
N LEU A 212 -0.64 10.36 -38.03
CA LEU A 212 -0.34 11.18 -39.20
C LEU A 212 -1.56 11.40 -40.09
N ASN A 213 -2.39 10.37 -40.27
CA ASN A 213 -3.61 10.41 -41.09
C ASN A 213 -4.84 10.97 -40.35
N ALA A 214 -4.73 11.24 -39.05
CA ALA A 214 -5.83 11.77 -38.27
C ALA A 214 -6.15 13.23 -38.65
N GLN A 215 -7.43 13.60 -38.56
CA GLN A 215 -7.89 14.93 -38.90
C GLN A 215 -7.53 15.93 -37.80
N MET A 216 -6.91 17.06 -38.19
CA MET A 216 -6.59 18.16 -37.29
C MET A 216 -7.85 18.96 -36.95
N GLU A 217 -8.30 18.85 -35.70
CA GLU A 217 -9.47 19.56 -35.17
C GLU A 217 -9.20 20.09 -33.76
N LEU A 218 -9.80 21.23 -33.43
CA LEU A 218 -9.77 21.79 -32.09
C LEU A 218 -11.06 21.40 -31.35
N LEU A 219 -10.90 20.97 -30.12
CA LEU A 219 -11.93 20.38 -29.27
C LEU A 219 -12.20 21.28 -28.08
N SER A 220 -13.45 21.69 -27.90
CA SER A 220 -13.92 22.38 -26.69
C SER A 220 -14.84 21.46 -25.88
N PRO A 221 -14.46 21.09 -24.64
CA PRO A 221 -15.23 20.17 -23.82
C PRO A 221 -16.36 20.88 -23.06
N TYR A 222 -17.50 20.21 -22.95
CA TYR A 222 -18.67 20.62 -22.20
C TYR A 222 -19.24 19.46 -21.39
N LEU A 223 -19.96 19.78 -20.33
CA LEU A 223 -20.80 18.85 -19.58
C LEU A 223 -22.26 19.21 -19.77
N ILE A 224 -23.08 18.23 -20.14
CA ILE A 224 -24.53 18.37 -20.14
C ILE A 224 -25.05 17.92 -18.77
N PHE A 225 -25.84 18.77 -18.14
CA PHE A 225 -26.48 18.45 -16.86
C PHE A 225 -27.95 18.85 -16.87
N ARG A 226 -28.76 18.22 -16.00
CA ARG A 226 -30.20 18.51 -15.90
C ARG A 226 -30.53 19.28 -14.64
N GLU A 227 -31.31 20.34 -14.80
CA GLU A 227 -31.90 21.12 -13.71
C GLU A 227 -33.36 21.41 -14.07
N ASP A 228 -34.29 21.08 -13.17
CA ASP A 228 -35.73 21.28 -13.35
C ASP A 228 -36.30 20.76 -14.70
N ASN A 229 -35.93 19.53 -15.09
CA ASN A 229 -36.29 18.88 -16.37
C ASN A 229 -35.80 19.61 -17.64
N LYS A 230 -34.89 20.59 -17.53
CA LYS A 230 -34.21 21.23 -18.65
C LYS A 230 -32.75 20.79 -18.71
N SER A 231 -32.24 20.61 -19.93
CA SER A 231 -30.82 20.30 -20.15
C SER A 231 -30.01 21.58 -20.31
N PHE A 232 -29.00 21.75 -19.46
CA PHE A 232 -28.04 22.83 -19.50
C PHE A 232 -26.68 22.32 -19.95
N ILE A 233 -25.87 23.22 -20.49
CA ILE A 233 -24.52 22.91 -20.97
C ILE A 233 -23.54 23.82 -20.27
N HIS A 234 -22.53 23.24 -19.63
CA HIS A 234 -21.45 23.97 -18.97
C HIS A 234 -20.13 23.76 -19.70
N ALA A 235 -19.41 24.85 -20.01
CA ALA A 235 -18.08 24.76 -20.62
C ALA A 235 -17.06 24.32 -19.58
N LEU A 236 -16.19 23.37 -19.94
CA LEU A 236 -15.20 22.84 -19.01
C LEU A 236 -13.84 23.51 -19.19
N PRO A 237 -13.14 23.87 -18.10
CA PRO A 237 -11.79 24.37 -18.17
C PRO A 237 -10.80 23.26 -18.53
N VAL A 238 -9.82 23.61 -19.37
CA VAL A 238 -8.73 22.74 -19.79
C VAL A 238 -7.42 23.34 -19.31
N ILE A 239 -6.49 22.48 -18.89
CA ILE A 239 -5.13 22.81 -18.50
C ILE A 239 -4.19 22.07 -19.44
N VAL A 240 -3.34 22.80 -20.13
CA VAL A 240 -2.29 22.22 -20.96
C VAL A 240 -0.99 22.23 -20.16
N LYS A 241 -0.47 21.05 -19.82
CA LYS A 241 0.78 20.93 -19.06
C LYS A 241 1.96 21.38 -19.93
N SER A 242 2.74 22.32 -19.40
CA SER A 242 4.06 22.65 -19.92
C SER A 242 5.11 21.72 -19.31
N THR A 243 6.10 21.32 -20.10
CA THR A 243 7.08 20.26 -19.82
C THR A 243 8.00 20.53 -18.61
N ASP A 244 8.03 21.76 -18.08
CA ASP A 244 9.02 22.20 -17.09
C ASP A 244 8.49 22.41 -15.66
N GLN A 245 7.24 22.06 -15.34
CA GLN A 245 6.65 22.39 -14.02
C GLN A 245 6.09 21.20 -13.24
N ASN A 246 6.43 21.19 -11.94
CA ASN A 246 5.88 20.26 -10.95
C ASN A 246 4.35 20.44 -10.79
N ILE A 247 3.68 19.33 -10.47
CA ILE A 247 2.21 19.24 -10.25
C ILE A 247 1.68 20.26 -9.22
N LYS A 248 2.51 20.78 -8.31
CA LYS A 248 2.11 21.78 -7.30
C LYS A 248 1.87 23.19 -7.86
N GLU A 249 2.23 23.49 -9.11
CA GLU A 249 2.00 24.78 -9.77
C GLU A 249 0.77 24.82 -10.69
N ILE A 250 -0.07 23.78 -10.70
CA ILE A 250 -1.31 23.72 -11.51
C ILE A 250 -2.25 24.93 -11.24
N LEU A 251 -2.21 25.49 -10.02
CA LEU A 251 -3.00 26.67 -9.62
C LEU A 251 -2.55 27.98 -10.29
N GLN A 252 -1.32 28.04 -10.82
CA GLN A 252 -0.79 29.22 -11.51
C GLN A 252 -0.93 29.14 -13.03
N GLN A 253 -1.33 27.97 -13.56
CA GLN A 253 -1.46 27.76 -15.00
C GLN A 253 -2.72 28.41 -15.56
N GLN A 254 -2.61 28.90 -16.80
CA GLN A 254 -3.71 29.54 -17.51
C GLN A 254 -4.75 28.49 -17.91
N LEU A 255 -5.99 28.64 -17.40
CA LEU A 255 -7.12 27.83 -17.82
C LEU A 255 -7.57 28.25 -19.24
N VAL A 256 -7.75 27.27 -20.12
CA VAL A 256 -8.10 27.45 -21.53
C VAL A 256 -9.34 26.64 -21.90
N ARG A 257 -9.93 26.90 -23.06
CA ARG A 257 -11.16 26.24 -23.52
C ARG A 257 -10.94 25.14 -24.55
N LYS A 258 -9.82 25.17 -25.29
CA LYS A 258 -9.57 24.27 -26.42
C LYS A 258 -8.37 23.35 -26.18
N PHE A 259 -8.43 22.16 -26.75
CA PHE A 259 -7.29 21.25 -26.90
C PHE A 259 -7.43 20.50 -28.23
N PHE A 260 -6.45 19.68 -28.59
CA PHE A 260 -6.49 18.88 -29.81
C PHE A 260 -5.91 17.50 -29.57
N LEU A 261 -6.22 16.57 -30.46
CA LEU A 261 -5.70 15.21 -30.40
C LEU A 261 -4.31 15.11 -31.02
N VAL A 262 -4.14 15.70 -32.20
CA VAL A 262 -2.92 15.64 -33.00
C VAL A 262 -2.70 16.96 -33.71
N ASP A 263 -1.45 17.35 -33.94
CA ASP A 263 -1.01 18.43 -34.81
C ASP A 263 -0.04 17.84 -35.85
N ASN A 264 -0.59 17.56 -37.03
CA ASN A 264 0.11 17.10 -38.22
C ASN A 264 0.31 18.23 -39.25
N VAL A 265 0.15 19.50 -38.86
CA VAL A 265 0.18 20.65 -39.77
C VAL A 265 1.32 21.62 -39.44
N SER A 266 1.52 21.94 -38.16
CA SER A 266 2.49 22.98 -37.76
C SER A 266 3.94 22.58 -37.96
N GLY A 267 4.23 21.27 -37.98
CA GLY A 267 5.59 20.72 -38.13
C GLY A 267 6.15 20.71 -39.56
N PHE A 268 5.44 21.25 -40.55
CA PHE A 268 5.98 21.38 -41.91
C PHE A 268 6.91 22.61 -42.01
N LYS A 269 8.16 22.37 -42.42
CA LYS A 269 9.15 23.44 -42.62
C LYS A 269 8.81 24.31 -43.83
N ALA A 270 8.97 25.62 -43.69
CA ALA A 270 8.91 26.58 -44.78
C ALA A 270 10.27 26.69 -45.49
N LEU A 271 10.31 26.35 -46.78
CA LEU A 271 11.52 26.45 -47.60
C LEU A 271 11.49 27.76 -48.39
N SER A 272 12.53 28.59 -48.22
CA SER A 272 12.66 29.84 -48.98
C SER A 272 13.12 29.57 -50.42
N ILE A 273 12.43 30.12 -51.41
CA ILE A 273 12.92 30.11 -52.79
C ILE A 273 13.92 31.26 -52.95
N PHE A 274 15.20 30.96 -53.23
CA PHE A 274 16.28 31.97 -53.31
C PHE A 274 16.05 33.14 -54.29
N MET A 275 15.08 33.03 -55.21
CA MET A 275 14.83 34.00 -56.28
C MET A 275 13.61 34.92 -56.02
N ASN A 276 12.75 34.63 -55.04
CA ASN A 276 11.55 35.42 -54.69
C ASN A 276 11.30 35.29 -53.17
N ASN A 277 10.75 36.31 -52.49
CA ASN A 277 10.37 36.25 -51.07
C ASN A 277 9.20 35.26 -50.76
N ASN A 278 9.01 34.24 -51.59
CA ASN A 278 7.96 33.23 -51.48
C ASN A 278 8.51 31.97 -50.80
N PHE A 279 7.64 31.31 -50.03
CA PHE A 279 7.95 30.08 -49.30
C PHE A 279 7.14 28.90 -49.85
N THR A 280 7.77 27.73 -49.93
CA THR A 280 7.09 26.46 -50.27
C THR A 280 7.04 25.52 -49.06
N LYS A 281 6.03 24.65 -49.07
CA LYS A 281 5.85 23.62 -48.04
C LYS A 281 6.88 22.50 -48.27
N ALA A 282 7.59 22.08 -47.24
CA ALA A 282 8.41 20.87 -47.29
C ALA A 282 7.54 19.61 -47.60
N SER A 283 8.11 18.63 -48.30
CA SER A 283 7.43 17.38 -48.63
C SER A 283 7.20 16.49 -47.42
N GLU A 284 8.11 16.53 -46.45
CA GLU A 284 8.10 15.68 -45.26
C GLU A 284 7.77 16.50 -44.00
N LEU A 285 6.98 15.89 -43.11
CA LEU A 285 6.66 16.45 -41.80
C LEU A 285 7.85 16.22 -40.87
N SER A 286 8.36 17.29 -40.25
CA SER A 286 9.55 17.18 -39.40
C SER A 286 9.24 16.69 -37.99
N VAL A 287 8.17 17.21 -37.39
CA VAL A 287 7.70 16.86 -36.05
C VAL A 287 6.17 16.79 -36.06
N LEU A 288 5.60 15.75 -35.47
CA LEU A 288 4.16 15.65 -35.19
C LEU A 288 3.96 15.74 -33.68
N ARG A 289 3.02 16.56 -33.23
CA ARG A 289 2.65 16.63 -31.81
C ARG A 289 1.34 15.91 -31.59
N TYR A 290 1.21 15.15 -30.52
CA TYR A 290 -0.01 14.42 -30.19
C TYR A 290 -0.32 14.49 -28.70
N MET A 291 -1.58 14.26 -28.35
CA MET A 291 -2.03 14.17 -26.97
C MET A 291 -1.53 12.86 -26.35
N LYS A 292 -0.59 12.97 -25.42
CA LYS A 292 0.00 11.86 -24.68
C LYS A 292 -0.89 11.40 -23.54
N SER A 293 -1.42 12.35 -22.77
CA SER A 293 -2.28 12.03 -21.65
C SER A 293 -3.46 12.98 -21.52
N LEU A 294 -4.61 12.42 -21.11
CA LEU A 294 -5.83 13.14 -20.78
C LEU A 294 -6.30 12.71 -19.40
N THR A 295 -6.22 13.61 -18.43
CA THR A 295 -6.71 13.38 -17.06
C THR A 295 -7.91 14.26 -16.77
N ILE A 296 -9.00 13.66 -16.28
CA ILE A 296 -10.20 14.37 -15.82
C ILE A 296 -10.18 14.38 -14.30
N LEU A 297 -10.17 15.57 -13.70
CA LEU A 297 -10.44 15.69 -12.26
C LEU A 297 -11.87 16.17 -12.05
N VAL A 298 -12.60 15.40 -11.26
CA VAL A 298 -13.95 15.73 -10.83
C VAL A 298 -13.93 15.95 -9.32
N ASN A 299 -14.08 17.20 -8.90
CA ASN A 299 -14.19 17.52 -7.48
C ASN A 299 -15.65 17.35 -7.05
N VAL A 300 -15.88 16.51 -6.04
CA VAL A 300 -17.22 16.24 -5.50
C VAL A 300 -17.46 17.14 -4.28
N GLN A 301 -18.67 17.69 -4.18
CA GLN A 301 -19.07 18.57 -3.08
C GLN A 301 -19.37 17.76 -1.80
N ASN A 302 -19.04 18.32 -0.64
CA ASN A 302 -19.25 17.72 0.68
C ASN A 302 -20.36 18.47 1.46
N GLY A 303 -20.93 17.86 2.51
CA GLY A 303 -21.92 18.48 3.39
C GLY A 303 -23.37 18.38 2.89
N LYS A 304 -24.16 19.46 2.92
CA LYS A 304 -25.60 19.39 2.54
C LYS A 304 -25.84 19.11 1.04
N ASP A 305 -24.80 19.17 0.22
CA ASP A 305 -24.82 19.05 -1.23
C ASP A 305 -24.14 17.76 -1.75
N HIS A 306 -24.14 16.68 -0.95
CA HIS A 306 -23.63 15.38 -1.39
C HIS A 306 -24.22 14.95 -2.75
N GLY A 307 -23.36 14.42 -3.61
CA GLY A 307 -23.70 13.99 -4.97
C GLY A 307 -23.64 15.11 -6.02
N LYS A 308 -23.47 16.38 -5.65
CA LYS A 308 -23.13 17.46 -6.59
C LYS A 308 -21.63 17.50 -6.88
N ILE A 309 -21.28 18.06 -8.02
CA ILE A 309 -19.89 18.22 -8.44
C ILE A 309 -19.57 19.70 -8.66
N TYR A 310 -18.29 20.05 -8.53
CA TYR A 310 -17.77 21.27 -9.14
C TYR A 310 -17.49 21.03 -10.63
N ALA A 311 -17.29 22.11 -11.40
CA ALA A 311 -16.90 22.02 -12.80
C ALA A 311 -15.67 21.11 -12.99
N PRO A 312 -15.81 19.96 -13.69
CA PRO A 312 -14.68 19.08 -13.98
C PRO A 312 -13.62 19.81 -14.79
N PHE A 313 -12.35 19.50 -14.55
CA PHE A 313 -11.26 20.03 -15.34
C PHE A 313 -10.51 18.94 -16.07
N LEU A 314 -10.07 19.27 -17.28
CA LEU A 314 -9.31 18.37 -18.14
C LEU A 314 -7.86 18.83 -18.14
N ILE A 315 -6.96 17.92 -17.80
CA ILE A 315 -5.51 18.14 -17.88
C ILE A 315 -5.01 17.37 -19.10
N VAL A 316 -4.41 18.08 -20.04
CA VAL A 316 -3.88 17.55 -21.29
C VAL A 316 -2.37 17.69 -21.29
N GLU A 317 -1.67 16.63 -21.64
CA GLU A 317 -0.23 16.60 -21.85
C GLU A 317 0.07 16.18 -23.29
N TYR A 318 0.99 16.89 -23.94
CA TYR A 318 1.38 16.60 -25.31
C TYR A 318 2.78 15.99 -25.36
N ASP A 319 3.01 15.13 -26.35
CA ASP A 319 4.33 14.60 -26.69
C ASP A 319 4.54 14.69 -28.20
N GLU A 320 5.74 14.39 -28.65
CA GLU A 320 6.18 14.65 -30.01
C GLU A 320 6.77 13.39 -30.66
N LEU A 321 6.50 13.22 -31.95
CA LEU A 321 7.10 12.18 -32.80
C LEU A 321 8.00 12.85 -33.82
N THR A 322 9.19 12.28 -33.99
CA THR A 322 10.19 12.74 -34.95
C THR A 322 10.07 11.98 -36.27
N TYR A 323 10.81 12.44 -37.29
CA TYR A 323 10.82 11.79 -38.60
C TYR A 323 11.16 10.29 -38.54
N GLN A 324 12.08 9.87 -37.66
CA GLN A 324 12.45 8.47 -37.50
C GLN A 324 11.29 7.61 -36.97
N ASP A 325 10.49 8.16 -36.06
CA ASP A 325 9.33 7.47 -35.48
C ASP A 325 8.26 7.16 -36.54
N PHE A 326 8.14 7.98 -37.58
CA PHE A 326 7.25 7.69 -38.71
C PHE A 326 7.81 6.60 -39.62
N LEU A 327 9.12 6.55 -39.84
CA LEU A 327 9.76 5.50 -40.65
C LEU A 327 9.61 4.13 -39.99
N ASP A 328 9.80 4.07 -38.68
CA ASP A 328 9.69 2.85 -37.89
C ASP A 328 8.24 2.48 -37.53
N ASN A 329 7.28 3.38 -37.84
CA ASN A 329 5.87 3.30 -37.44
C ASN A 329 5.70 2.88 -35.98
N SER A 330 6.32 3.62 -35.07
CA SER A 330 6.40 3.26 -33.65
C SER A 330 5.01 3.19 -32.98
N ASP A 331 4.89 2.26 -32.03
CA ASP A 331 3.70 2.12 -31.18
C ASP A 331 3.64 3.29 -30.19
N VAL A 332 2.51 4.01 -30.21
CA VAL A 332 2.24 5.17 -29.35
C VAL A 332 1.17 4.81 -28.33
N VAL A 333 1.42 5.14 -27.06
CA VAL A 333 0.48 4.88 -25.96
C VAL A 333 -0.08 6.20 -25.45
N ILE A 334 -1.40 6.34 -25.52
CA ILE A 334 -2.14 7.49 -24.96
C ILE A 334 -2.77 7.07 -23.63
N ASP A 335 -2.42 7.79 -22.56
CA ASP A 335 -2.91 7.55 -21.20
C ASP A 335 -4.18 8.37 -20.91
N TYR A 336 -5.26 7.70 -20.50
CA TYR A 336 -6.51 8.34 -20.10
C TYR A 336 -6.82 8.02 -18.65
N LYS A 337 -7.12 9.05 -17.84
CA LYS A 337 -7.37 8.90 -16.40
C LYS A 337 -8.59 9.73 -15.98
N VAL A 338 -9.46 9.16 -15.17
CA VAL A 338 -10.56 9.86 -14.49
C VAL A 338 -10.38 9.70 -13.00
N THR A 339 -10.36 10.82 -12.29
CA THR A 339 -10.12 10.88 -10.85
C THR A 339 -11.18 11.71 -10.17
N TYR A 340 -11.80 11.12 -9.16
CA TYR A 340 -12.74 11.81 -8.28
C TYR A 340 -12.05 12.18 -6.99
N VAL A 341 -12.14 13.45 -6.60
CA VAL A 341 -11.59 13.94 -5.34
C VAL A 341 -12.72 14.53 -4.52
N LEU A 342 -12.85 14.07 -3.27
CA LEU A 342 -13.76 14.68 -2.32
C LEU A 342 -13.04 15.89 -1.70
N LYS A 343 -13.60 17.07 -1.86
CA LYS A 343 -13.06 18.28 -1.25
C LYS A 343 -13.25 18.22 0.27
N ASP A 344 -12.22 18.61 1.02
CA ASP A 344 -12.20 18.59 2.49
C ASP A 344 -12.30 17.16 3.08
N ASN A 345 -11.59 16.21 2.48
CA ASN A 345 -11.49 14.85 3.02
C ASN A 345 -10.36 14.75 4.07
N ASP A 346 -10.73 14.81 5.34
CA ASP A 346 -9.77 14.75 6.46
C ASP A 346 -9.32 13.32 6.81
N ILE A 347 -9.67 12.30 6.02
CA ILE A 347 -9.36 10.90 6.35
C ILE A 347 -7.86 10.70 6.54
N ASP A 348 -7.01 11.20 5.63
CA ASP A 348 -5.56 11.03 5.73
C ASP A 348 -4.99 11.68 6.99
N TYR A 349 -5.43 12.91 7.27
CA TYR A 349 -5.02 13.66 8.46
C TYR A 349 -5.45 12.95 9.75
N ASN A 350 -6.68 12.42 9.77
CA ASN A 350 -7.21 11.65 10.90
C ASN A 350 -6.43 10.34 11.12
N VAL A 351 -6.00 9.68 10.04
CA VAL A 351 -5.16 8.48 10.11
C VAL A 351 -3.78 8.81 10.68
N GLU A 352 -3.14 9.87 10.20
CA GLU A 352 -1.84 10.32 10.72
C GLU A 352 -1.90 10.66 12.21
N ILE A 353 -2.93 11.40 12.66
CA ILE A 353 -3.14 11.69 14.10
C ILE A 353 -3.34 10.38 14.88
N THR A 354 -4.17 9.48 14.38
CA THR A 354 -4.49 8.23 15.08
C THR A 354 -3.24 7.36 15.24
N ILE A 355 -2.41 7.26 14.20
CA ILE A 355 -1.11 6.59 14.28
C ILE A 355 -0.22 7.29 15.31
N GLY A 356 -0.12 8.62 15.29
CA GLY A 356 0.67 9.40 16.25
C GLY A 356 0.27 9.16 17.72
N VAL A 357 -1.04 9.17 18.02
CA VAL A 357 -1.55 8.93 19.38
C VAL A 357 -1.31 7.48 19.81
N LEU A 358 -1.64 6.50 18.97
CA LEU A 358 -1.47 5.08 19.32
C LEU A 358 -0.01 4.66 19.42
N THR A 359 0.89 5.27 18.64
CA THR A 359 2.33 5.06 18.79
C THR A 359 2.87 5.62 20.10
N GLY A 360 2.35 6.76 20.58
CA GLY A 360 2.64 7.26 21.93
C GLY A 360 2.26 6.25 23.02
N ILE A 361 1.05 5.68 22.94
CA ILE A 361 0.59 4.62 23.86
C ILE A 361 1.46 3.35 23.73
N ALA A 362 1.83 2.97 22.51
CA ALA A 362 2.72 1.83 22.25
C ALA A 362 4.11 2.00 22.88
N LEU A 363 4.66 3.21 22.88
CA LEU A 363 5.95 3.50 23.51
C LEU A 363 5.86 3.38 25.03
N ILE A 364 4.78 3.84 25.66
CA ILE A 364 4.56 3.64 27.10
C ILE A 364 4.50 2.15 27.42
N PHE A 365 3.74 1.37 26.65
CA PHE A 365 3.66 -0.08 26.82
C PHE A 365 5.02 -0.78 26.61
N ALA A 366 5.78 -0.38 25.60
CA ALA A 366 7.13 -0.89 25.36
C ALA A 366 8.10 -0.53 26.50
N SER A 367 7.94 0.66 27.10
CA SER A 367 8.75 1.10 28.23
C SER A 367 8.48 0.26 29.47
N ILE A 368 7.21 -0.07 29.73
CA ILE A 368 6.81 -1.00 30.80
C ILE A 368 7.41 -2.39 30.57
N ARG A 369 7.35 -2.92 29.34
CA ARG A 369 7.98 -4.23 29.01
C ARG A 369 9.50 -4.21 29.16
N ALA A 370 10.16 -3.13 28.73
CA ALA A 370 11.59 -2.97 28.90
C ALA A 370 11.99 -2.83 30.37
N TRP A 371 11.18 -2.14 31.17
CA TRP A 371 11.37 -2.05 32.62
C TRP A 371 11.27 -3.43 33.30
N ASN A 372 10.32 -4.26 32.89
CA ASN A 372 10.23 -5.65 33.36
C ASN A 372 11.44 -6.46 32.94
N TYR A 373 11.86 -6.36 31.68
CA TYR A 373 13.08 -7.02 31.20
C TYR A 373 14.31 -6.61 32.01
N TYR A 374 14.45 -5.31 32.30
CA TYR A 374 15.50 -4.79 33.17
C TYR A 374 15.44 -5.41 34.56
N LYS A 375 14.27 -5.39 35.20
CA LYS A 375 14.05 -5.98 36.52
C LYS A 375 14.34 -7.49 36.56
N TRP A 376 14.00 -8.22 35.49
CA TRP A 376 14.16 -9.66 35.41
C TRP A 376 15.58 -10.12 35.11
N ASN A 377 16.42 -9.27 34.53
CA ASN A 377 17.81 -9.62 34.18
C ASN A 377 18.89 -8.93 35.02
N TYR A 378 18.61 -7.75 35.55
CA TYR A 378 19.61 -6.89 36.20
C TYR A 378 19.14 -6.46 37.58
N ASN A 379 20.09 -6.44 38.52
CA ASN A 379 19.86 -5.99 39.88
C ASN A 379 20.35 -4.53 40.07
N GLY A 380 19.87 -3.60 39.22
CA GLY A 380 20.13 -2.16 39.39
C GLY A 380 20.98 -1.45 38.32
N ASN A 381 21.73 -2.15 37.47
CA ASN A 381 22.60 -1.49 36.47
C ASN A 381 21.95 -1.38 35.09
N LEU A 382 21.75 -0.14 34.61
CA LEU A 382 21.30 0.09 33.23
C LEU A 382 22.40 -0.31 32.25
N ASN A 383 22.09 -1.27 31.39
CA ASN A 383 23.00 -1.77 30.36
C ASN A 383 22.45 -1.40 28.97
N ILE A 384 23.35 -1.24 27.99
CA ILE A 384 23.03 -1.03 26.57
C ILE A 384 22.06 -2.12 26.06
N ALA A 385 22.17 -3.34 26.59
CA ALA A 385 21.26 -4.44 26.28
C ALA A 385 19.78 -4.09 26.61
N VAL A 386 19.50 -3.41 27.71
CA VAL A 386 18.13 -3.01 28.07
C VAL A 386 17.57 -2.02 27.06
N LEU A 387 18.41 -1.10 26.58
CA LEU A 387 18.04 -0.11 25.58
C LEU A 387 17.78 -0.78 24.21
N LEU A 388 18.59 -1.77 23.82
CA LEU A 388 18.34 -2.57 22.63
C LEU A 388 17.02 -3.35 22.73
N TRP A 389 16.73 -3.96 23.87
CA TRP A 389 15.46 -4.66 24.10
C TRP A 389 14.26 -3.71 24.12
N PHE A 390 14.41 -2.51 24.67
CA PHE A 390 13.41 -1.46 24.57
C PHE A 390 13.12 -1.12 23.10
N LEU A 391 14.14 -0.96 22.25
CA LEU A 391 13.94 -0.71 20.82
C LEU A 391 13.20 -1.85 20.13
N ILE A 392 13.55 -3.11 20.43
CA ILE A 392 12.86 -4.29 19.89
C ILE A 392 11.37 -4.30 20.30
N TYR A 393 11.08 -4.08 21.58
CA TYR A 393 9.69 -4.02 22.06
C TYR A 393 8.93 -2.81 21.50
N ALA A 394 9.59 -1.66 21.34
CA ALA A 394 9.01 -0.45 20.74
C ALA A 394 8.63 -0.68 19.28
N MET A 395 9.55 -1.23 18.47
CA MET A 395 9.28 -1.59 17.07
C MET A 395 8.11 -2.57 16.98
N GLY A 396 8.09 -3.62 17.81
CA GLY A 396 7.00 -4.58 17.88
C GLY A 396 5.64 -3.95 18.23
N ALA A 397 5.61 -3.09 19.25
CA ALA A 397 4.39 -2.42 19.70
C ALA A 397 3.88 -1.40 18.66
N ILE A 398 4.77 -0.59 18.09
CA ILE A 398 4.47 0.36 17.02
C ILE A 398 3.94 -0.39 15.78
N GLY A 399 4.60 -1.47 15.37
CA GLY A 399 4.16 -2.29 14.24
C GLY A 399 2.75 -2.86 14.43
N ASN A 400 2.41 -3.31 15.64
CA ASN A 400 1.04 -3.74 15.97
C ASN A 400 0.03 -2.61 15.81
N MET A 401 0.31 -1.42 16.36
CA MET A 401 -0.62 -0.28 16.29
C MET A 401 -0.82 0.21 14.87
N ILE A 402 0.26 0.36 14.09
CA ILE A 402 0.16 0.76 12.66
C ILE A 402 -0.70 -0.25 11.89
N THR A 403 -0.42 -1.55 12.07
CA THR A 403 -1.21 -2.62 11.41
C THR A 403 -2.69 -2.54 11.80
N PHE A 404 -2.99 -2.34 13.08
CA PHE A 404 -4.37 -2.21 13.57
C PHE A 404 -5.10 -1.01 12.95
N VAL A 405 -4.45 0.15 12.88
CA VAL A 405 -5.03 1.35 12.25
C VAL A 405 -5.25 1.12 10.76
N CYS A 406 -4.26 0.62 10.03
CA CYS A 406 -4.38 0.36 8.59
C CYS A 406 -5.52 -0.62 8.28
N ILE A 407 -5.64 -1.72 9.04
CA ILE A 407 -6.74 -2.69 8.90
C ILE A 407 -8.09 -2.01 9.15
N SER A 408 -8.20 -1.24 10.23
CA SER A 408 -9.45 -0.56 10.62
C SER A 408 -9.88 0.45 9.55
N VAL A 409 -8.94 1.24 9.02
CA VAL A 409 -9.18 2.22 7.95
C VAL A 409 -9.58 1.53 6.65
N CYS A 410 -8.88 0.46 6.25
CA CYS A 410 -9.23 -0.26 5.02
C CYS A 410 -10.61 -0.91 5.11
N ILE A 411 -10.96 -1.50 6.27
CA ILE A 411 -12.31 -2.05 6.50
C ILE A 411 -13.36 -0.93 6.52
N TYR A 412 -13.08 0.19 7.18
CA TYR A 412 -13.96 1.37 7.17
C TYR A 412 -14.23 1.84 5.74
N LEU A 413 -13.18 2.10 4.96
CA LEU A 413 -13.29 2.52 3.57
C LEU A 413 -14.06 1.50 2.73
N PHE A 414 -13.82 0.20 2.93
CA PHE A 414 -14.54 -0.86 2.23
C PHE A 414 -16.05 -0.84 2.54
N VAL A 415 -16.43 -0.83 3.82
CA VAL A 415 -17.84 -0.88 4.25
C VAL A 415 -18.60 0.34 3.75
N PHE A 416 -18.04 1.54 3.93
CA PHE A 416 -18.72 2.76 3.53
C PHE A 416 -18.72 2.98 2.00
N TYR A 417 -17.64 2.62 1.31
CA TYR A 417 -17.57 2.78 -0.15
C TYR A 417 -18.54 1.84 -0.88
N LYS A 418 -18.68 0.58 -0.43
CA LYS A 418 -19.62 -0.37 -1.03
C LYS A 418 -21.05 -0.19 -0.52
N GLY A 419 -21.23 0.37 0.68
CA GLY A 419 -22.53 0.57 1.32
C GLY A 419 -23.27 1.86 0.94
N GLN A 420 -22.67 2.77 0.17
CA GLN A 420 -23.22 4.09 -0.12
C GLN A 420 -23.98 4.16 -1.45
N THR A 421 -25.06 4.95 -1.47
CA THR A 421 -25.84 5.29 -2.68
C THR A 421 -25.49 6.67 -3.24
N VAL A 422 -24.99 7.56 -2.39
CA VAL A 422 -24.50 8.91 -2.68
C VAL A 422 -23.07 8.99 -2.15
N PRO A 423 -22.11 9.65 -2.83
CA PRO A 423 -20.72 9.66 -2.38
C PRO A 423 -20.55 10.49 -1.09
N TYR A 424 -20.40 9.78 0.03
CA TYR A 424 -19.93 10.35 1.29
C TYR A 424 -18.42 10.12 1.43
N ILE A 425 -17.93 8.97 0.98
CA ILE A 425 -16.53 8.56 1.08
C ILE A 425 -16.09 8.00 -0.28
N LEU A 426 -15.02 8.53 -0.83
CA LEU A 426 -14.40 8.00 -2.06
C LEU A 426 -13.23 7.08 -1.70
N LEU A 427 -12.85 6.23 -2.64
CA LEU A 427 -11.60 5.48 -2.54
C LEU A 427 -10.42 6.46 -2.48
N PRO A 428 -9.36 6.12 -1.72
CA PRO A 428 -8.17 6.94 -1.65
C PRO A 428 -7.57 7.14 -3.04
N ASP A 429 -6.96 8.30 -3.27
CA ASP A 429 -6.18 8.56 -4.46
C ASP A 429 -4.88 7.73 -4.46
N GLU A 430 -4.19 7.71 -5.60
CA GLU A 430 -2.97 6.92 -5.79
C GLU A 430 -1.86 7.27 -4.77
N ASP A 431 -1.77 8.52 -4.32
CA ASP A 431 -0.72 8.93 -3.37
C ASP A 431 -1.09 8.50 -1.94
N SER A 432 -2.37 8.65 -1.56
CA SER A 432 -2.91 8.13 -0.31
C SER A 432 -2.78 6.61 -0.20
N GLU A 433 -3.08 5.89 -1.27
CA GLU A 433 -2.93 4.43 -1.34
C GLU A 433 -1.47 4.00 -1.17
N LYS A 434 -0.52 4.73 -1.79
CA LYS A 434 0.93 4.49 -1.58
C LYS A 434 1.37 4.76 -0.14
N ARG A 435 0.80 5.76 0.54
CA ARG A 435 1.10 6.00 1.97
C ARG A 435 0.66 4.81 2.83
N ILE A 436 -0.56 4.31 2.61
CA ILE A 436 -1.07 3.11 3.30
C ILE A 436 -0.15 1.90 3.04
N GLN A 437 0.26 1.66 1.79
CA GLN A 437 1.22 0.60 1.45
C GLN A 437 2.54 0.76 2.21
N THR A 438 3.08 1.98 2.27
CA THR A 438 4.32 2.29 2.97
C THR A 438 4.21 2.00 4.47
N TYR A 439 3.12 2.39 5.12
CA TYR A 439 2.88 2.09 6.54
C TYR A 439 2.83 0.59 6.83
N ILE A 440 2.18 -0.19 5.96
CA ILE A 440 2.10 -1.65 6.10
C ILE A 440 3.50 -2.28 5.95
N ILE A 441 4.30 -1.83 4.98
CA ILE A 441 5.68 -2.32 4.79
C ILE A 441 6.52 -2.04 6.04
N ILE A 442 6.46 -0.81 6.58
CA ILE A 442 7.18 -0.44 7.82
C ILE A 442 6.73 -1.32 8.99
N ALA A 443 5.43 -1.49 9.18
CA ALA A 443 4.88 -2.32 10.26
C ALA A 443 5.34 -3.79 10.14
N PHE A 444 5.37 -4.32 8.93
CA PHE A 444 5.86 -5.68 8.65
C PHE A 444 7.36 -5.82 8.97
N SER A 445 8.19 -4.87 8.55
CA SER A 445 9.62 -4.86 8.88
C SER A 445 9.87 -4.83 10.39
N PHE A 446 9.11 -4.02 11.13
CA PHE A 446 9.20 -3.96 12.59
C PHE A 446 8.81 -5.29 13.26
N LYS A 447 7.79 -5.98 12.73
CA LYS A 447 7.39 -7.31 13.22
C LYS A 447 8.45 -8.38 12.99
N ILE A 448 9.18 -8.32 11.88
CA ILE A 448 10.29 -9.23 11.63
C ILE A 448 11.40 -9.05 12.68
N ILE A 449 11.75 -7.80 13.00
CA ILE A 449 12.79 -7.51 14.01
C ILE A 449 12.36 -8.03 15.39
N GLU A 450 11.11 -7.82 15.79
CA GLU A 450 10.56 -8.36 17.03
C GLU A 450 10.61 -9.91 17.05
N MET A 451 10.22 -10.56 15.96
CA MET A 451 10.27 -12.02 15.83
C MET A 451 11.70 -12.58 15.97
N ILE A 452 12.70 -11.92 15.37
CA ILE A 452 14.10 -12.30 15.53
C ILE A 452 14.53 -12.15 17.00
N GLY A 453 14.12 -11.07 17.66
CA GLY A 453 14.34 -10.86 19.08
C GLY A 453 13.77 -12.00 19.93
N PHE A 454 12.51 -12.40 19.69
CA PHE A 454 11.89 -13.52 20.40
C PHE A 454 12.62 -14.85 20.18
N VAL A 455 13.07 -15.14 18.96
CA VAL A 455 13.86 -16.35 18.67
C VAL A 455 15.18 -16.33 19.44
N TYR A 456 15.86 -15.19 19.49
CA TYR A 456 17.09 -15.02 20.26
C TYR A 456 16.86 -15.26 21.77
N GLN A 457 15.78 -14.72 22.32
CA GLN A 457 15.40 -14.97 23.72
C GLN A 457 15.10 -16.46 23.96
N GLN A 458 14.42 -17.11 23.01
CA GLN A 458 14.08 -18.52 23.12
C GLN A 458 15.31 -19.44 23.09
N TRP A 459 16.38 -19.05 22.41
CA TRP A 459 17.67 -19.76 22.44
C TRP A 459 18.41 -19.63 23.77
N GLY A 460 18.17 -18.56 24.53
CA GLY A 460 18.79 -18.30 25.83
C GLY A 460 18.10 -18.96 27.03
N LEU A 461 17.00 -19.70 26.81
CA LEU A 461 16.24 -20.33 27.89
C LEU A 461 17.03 -21.45 28.58
N SER A 462 17.07 -21.44 29.90
CA SER A 462 17.74 -22.48 30.68
C SER A 462 16.74 -23.32 31.47
N ILE A 463 16.72 -24.63 31.22
CA ILE A 463 15.71 -25.57 31.72
C ILE A 463 16.40 -26.66 32.54
N PHE A 464 15.87 -26.90 33.74
CA PHE A 464 16.39 -27.87 34.69
C PHE A 464 15.28 -28.85 35.10
N PHE A 465 15.59 -30.14 34.97
CA PHE A 465 14.73 -31.22 35.43
C PHE A 465 15.23 -31.70 36.80
N ILE A 466 14.37 -31.58 37.81
CA ILE A 466 14.62 -31.99 39.19
C ILE A 466 13.94 -33.35 39.38
N ASP A 467 14.74 -34.41 39.39
CA ASP A 467 14.26 -35.78 39.67
C ASP A 467 14.27 -36.03 41.18
N TRP A 468 13.08 -36.26 41.74
CA TRP A 468 12.86 -36.49 43.16
C TRP A 468 13.08 -37.95 43.58
N GLU A 469 13.34 -38.86 42.64
CA GLU A 469 13.55 -40.26 42.94
C GLU A 469 14.79 -40.49 43.83
N GLN A 470 14.63 -41.34 44.83
CA GLN A 470 15.69 -41.74 45.74
C GLN A 470 16.11 -43.19 45.47
N PRO A 471 17.41 -43.53 45.63
CA PRO A 471 17.86 -44.89 45.43
C PRO A 471 17.22 -45.81 46.48
N ARG A 472 16.62 -46.92 46.05
CA ARG A 472 15.98 -47.88 46.97
C ARG A 472 17.03 -48.71 47.69
N THR A 473 16.97 -48.73 49.03
CA THR A 473 17.64 -49.71 49.89
C THR A 473 16.67 -50.84 50.17
N ILE A 474 16.87 -52.01 49.57
CA ILE A 474 16.16 -53.23 50.02
C ILE A 474 16.88 -53.70 51.29
N ARG A 475 16.29 -53.49 52.48
CA ARG A 475 16.62 -54.33 53.63
C ARG A 475 15.93 -55.67 53.38
N ASN A 476 16.71 -56.74 53.19
CA ASN A 476 16.17 -58.09 53.20
C ASN A 476 15.64 -58.39 54.61
N GLU A 477 14.39 -58.02 54.90
CA GLU A 477 13.65 -58.60 56.03
C GLU A 477 13.11 -59.97 55.62
N SER A 478 14.01 -60.92 55.33
CA SER A 478 13.65 -62.33 55.35
C SER A 478 13.81 -62.84 56.78
N LYS A 479 12.69 -62.90 57.51
CA LYS A 479 12.60 -63.62 58.79
C LYS A 479 13.00 -65.08 58.57
N SER A 480 14.13 -65.48 59.14
CA SER A 480 14.40 -66.87 59.53
C SER A 480 15.33 -66.86 60.75
N PRO A 481 14.91 -67.36 61.92
CA PRO A 481 15.75 -67.40 63.09
C PRO A 481 16.53 -68.72 63.09
N LEU A 482 17.71 -68.75 62.46
CA LEU A 482 18.85 -69.57 62.93
C LEU A 482 20.07 -69.37 62.00
N ARG A 483 21.05 -68.63 62.49
CA ARG A 483 22.51 -68.84 62.38
C ARG A 483 23.22 -67.49 62.42
N GLU A 484 23.83 -67.22 63.56
CA GLU A 484 24.92 -66.27 63.69
C GLU A 484 26.11 -66.80 62.87
N THR A 485 26.42 -66.13 61.76
CA THR A 485 27.79 -66.01 61.27
C THR A 485 27.93 -64.68 60.53
N THR A 486 28.96 -63.95 60.90
CA THR A 486 29.50 -62.72 60.31
C THR A 486 29.48 -62.72 58.78
N GLU A 487 28.59 -61.94 58.17
CA GLU A 487 28.70 -61.52 56.76
C GLU A 487 28.40 -60.02 56.63
N HIS A 488 29.27 -59.31 55.91
CA HIS A 488 29.13 -57.90 55.60
C HIS A 488 27.80 -57.61 54.91
N ASN A 489 26.96 -56.76 55.52
CA ASN A 489 25.77 -56.19 54.90
C ASN A 489 26.16 -55.31 53.71
N TYR A 490 26.29 -55.90 52.51
CA TYR A 490 26.35 -55.14 51.26
C TYR A 490 24.94 -54.60 50.96
N THR A 491 24.68 -53.36 51.38
CA THR A 491 23.50 -52.61 50.93
C THR A 491 23.62 -52.33 49.44
N HIS A 492 22.95 -53.13 48.60
CA HIS A 492 22.84 -52.84 47.17
C HIS A 492 21.82 -51.71 46.97
N ASN A 493 22.33 -50.49 46.75
CA ASN A 493 21.52 -49.37 46.30
C ASN A 493 21.26 -49.52 44.80
N PHE A 494 20.00 -49.64 44.39
CA PHE A 494 19.66 -49.61 42.97
C PHE A 494 19.85 -48.20 42.41
N PRO A 495 20.53 -48.04 41.25
CA PRO A 495 20.72 -46.75 40.63
C PRO A 495 19.39 -46.20 40.07
N ILE A 496 19.22 -44.88 40.11
CA ILE A 496 18.03 -44.18 39.62
C ILE A 496 17.95 -44.24 38.08
N SER A 497 16.77 -44.53 37.53
CA SER A 497 16.54 -44.56 36.09
C SER A 497 16.59 -43.15 35.45
N VAL A 498 17.42 -42.97 34.42
CA VAL A 498 17.53 -41.70 33.66
C VAL A 498 16.36 -41.52 32.67
N TRP A 499 15.68 -42.61 32.29
CA TRP A 499 14.68 -42.60 31.21
C TRP A 499 13.48 -41.71 31.49
N ARG A 500 13.05 -41.59 32.76
CA ARG A 500 11.97 -40.67 33.15
C ARG A 500 12.30 -39.23 32.77
N THR A 501 13.52 -38.79 33.07
CA THR A 501 14.00 -37.44 32.71
C THR A 501 14.05 -37.25 31.19
N TYR A 502 14.53 -38.24 30.44
CA TYR A 502 14.55 -38.18 28.98
C TYR A 502 13.15 -38.10 28.38
N PHE A 503 12.19 -38.86 28.93
CA PHE A 503 10.81 -38.86 28.48
C PHE A 503 10.12 -37.51 28.69
N VAL A 504 10.25 -36.93 29.89
CA VAL A 504 9.73 -35.59 30.19
C VAL A 504 10.38 -34.53 29.29
N ALA A 505 11.70 -34.59 29.09
CA ALA A 505 12.41 -33.66 28.21
C ALA A 505 11.93 -33.77 26.75
N ASN A 506 11.67 -34.98 26.24
CA ASN A 506 11.15 -35.19 24.90
C ASN A 506 9.74 -34.60 24.72
N GLU A 507 8.84 -34.79 25.70
CA GLU A 507 7.51 -34.18 25.64
C GLU A 507 7.58 -32.64 25.72
N TRP A 508 8.51 -32.08 26.49
CA TRP A 508 8.75 -30.63 26.51
C TRP A 508 9.17 -30.10 25.13
N CYS A 509 10.12 -30.76 24.46
CA CYS A 509 10.54 -30.37 23.10
C CYS A 509 9.37 -30.36 22.10
N LYS A 510 8.44 -31.33 22.22
CA LYS A 510 7.24 -31.37 21.36
C LYS A 510 6.27 -30.21 21.65
N LEU A 511 6.27 -29.64 22.85
CA LEU A 511 5.42 -28.51 23.21
C LEU A 511 5.96 -27.17 22.66
N GLN A 512 7.28 -26.99 22.55
CA GLN A 512 7.89 -25.72 22.13
C GLN A 512 7.45 -25.25 20.74
N THR A 513 7.18 -26.16 19.81
CA THR A 513 6.80 -25.83 18.42
C THR A 513 5.29 -25.92 18.18
N ARG A 514 4.50 -26.21 19.20
CA ARG A 514 3.05 -26.38 19.06
C ARG A 514 2.34 -25.03 19.04
N ARG A 515 1.66 -24.78 17.92
CA ARG A 515 0.78 -23.63 17.74
C ARG A 515 -0.66 -24.02 18.02
N LYS A 516 -1.49 -23.04 18.43
CA LYS A 516 -2.96 -23.20 18.52
C LYS A 516 -3.63 -23.30 17.13
N ILE A 517 -2.98 -22.88 16.06
CA ILE A 517 -3.57 -22.87 14.73
C ILE A 517 -2.67 -23.64 13.75
N ASN A 518 -3.27 -24.28 12.75
CA ASN A 518 -2.53 -24.92 11.68
C ASN A 518 -2.40 -23.95 10.50
N VAL A 519 -1.15 -23.52 10.23
CA VAL A 519 -0.85 -22.53 9.19
C VAL A 519 -1.25 -23.02 7.79
N ALA A 520 -1.11 -24.32 7.49
CA ALA A 520 -1.48 -24.85 6.18
C ALA A 520 -3.00 -24.79 5.95
N LEU A 521 -3.78 -25.21 6.96
CA LEU A 521 -5.24 -25.13 6.89
C LEU A 521 -5.73 -23.68 6.84
N GLN A 522 -5.07 -22.77 7.56
CA GLN A 522 -5.36 -21.34 7.51
C GLN A 522 -5.29 -20.80 6.07
N SER A 523 -4.20 -21.07 5.35
CA SER A 523 -4.03 -20.61 3.97
C SER A 523 -5.04 -21.25 3.02
N ILE A 524 -5.26 -22.56 3.13
CA ILE A 524 -6.21 -23.29 2.27
C ILE A 524 -7.63 -22.73 2.45
N TYR A 525 -8.12 -22.63 3.69
CA TYR A 525 -9.47 -22.13 3.96
C TYR A 525 -9.64 -20.67 3.54
N THR A 526 -8.63 -19.82 3.75
CA THR A 526 -8.67 -18.42 3.29
C THR A 526 -8.85 -18.34 1.77
N LEU A 527 -8.05 -19.09 1.00
CA LEU A 527 -8.14 -19.13 -0.46
C LEU A 527 -9.48 -19.72 -0.94
N CYS A 528 -9.94 -20.80 -0.30
CA CYS A 528 -11.23 -21.40 -0.61
C CYS A 528 -12.38 -20.41 -0.41
N ILE A 529 -12.43 -19.68 0.72
CA ILE A 529 -13.48 -18.69 0.99
C ILE A 529 -13.44 -17.56 -0.04
N LEU A 530 -12.25 -17.02 -0.35
CA LEU A 530 -12.11 -15.97 -1.36
C LEU A 530 -12.65 -16.40 -2.73
N LYS A 531 -12.37 -17.64 -3.16
CA LYS A 531 -12.80 -18.16 -4.47
C LYS A 531 -14.26 -18.64 -4.50
N ILE A 532 -14.73 -19.35 -3.47
CA ILE A 532 -16.09 -19.93 -3.43
C ILE A 532 -17.15 -18.84 -3.39
N PHE A 533 -16.90 -17.77 -2.62
CA PHE A 533 -17.84 -16.65 -2.50
C PHE A 533 -17.61 -15.54 -3.54
N ASP A 534 -16.72 -15.76 -4.52
CA ASP A 534 -16.32 -14.78 -5.55
C ASP A 534 -16.01 -13.39 -4.96
N LEU A 535 -15.31 -13.35 -3.82
CA LEU A 535 -14.95 -12.11 -3.14
C LEU A 535 -13.92 -11.28 -3.94
N GLU A 536 -13.36 -11.83 -5.02
CA GLU A 536 -12.52 -11.12 -5.97
C GLU A 536 -13.29 -9.98 -6.67
N SER A 537 -14.57 -10.19 -6.97
CA SER A 537 -15.43 -9.14 -7.53
C SER A 537 -15.63 -7.96 -6.56
N TRP A 538 -15.52 -8.19 -5.26
CA TRP A 538 -15.65 -7.16 -4.23
C TRP A 538 -14.37 -6.32 -4.06
N MET A 539 -13.23 -6.81 -4.55
CA MET A 539 -11.94 -6.09 -4.53
C MET A 539 -11.86 -5.01 -5.63
N LEU A 540 -12.76 -5.05 -6.62
CA LEU A 540 -12.80 -4.07 -7.70
C LEU A 540 -13.23 -2.69 -7.20
N ALA A 541 -12.63 -1.64 -7.77
CA ALA A 541 -12.90 -0.23 -7.51
C ALA A 541 -14.23 0.27 -8.10
N VAL A 542 -15.27 -0.57 -8.05
CA VAL A 542 -16.62 -0.28 -8.52
C VAL A 542 -17.57 -0.42 -7.34
N PRO A 543 -18.54 0.48 -7.11
CA PRO A 543 -19.42 0.41 -5.94
C PRO A 543 -20.33 -0.83 -5.91
N GLU A 544 -20.59 -1.47 -7.07
CA GLU A 544 -21.41 -2.67 -7.17
C GLU A 544 -20.62 -3.97 -7.01
N SER A 545 -21.31 -4.99 -6.49
CA SER A 545 -20.82 -6.36 -6.29
C SER A 545 -21.21 -7.34 -7.40
N THR A 546 -21.82 -6.87 -8.50
CA THR A 546 -22.36 -7.77 -9.54
C THR A 546 -21.31 -8.17 -10.56
N ALA A 547 -21.07 -9.48 -10.66
CA ALA A 547 -20.12 -10.18 -11.52
C ALA A 547 -20.34 -10.05 -13.05
N ILE A 548 -21.23 -9.19 -13.52
CA ILE A 548 -21.79 -9.29 -14.88
C ILE A 548 -20.98 -8.53 -15.95
N ASP A 549 -20.18 -7.52 -15.59
CA ASP A 549 -19.34 -6.82 -16.57
C ASP A 549 -17.87 -6.89 -16.13
N LYS A 550 -17.22 -8.04 -16.35
CA LYS A 550 -15.74 -8.10 -16.45
C LYS A 550 -15.31 -7.41 -17.75
N SER A 551 -15.64 -6.13 -17.92
CA SER A 551 -14.87 -5.29 -18.82
C SER A 551 -13.51 -5.10 -18.17
N SER A 552 -12.45 -5.35 -18.94
CA SER A 552 -11.02 -5.27 -18.62
C SER A 552 -10.55 -3.85 -18.23
N GLU A 553 -11.37 -3.10 -17.53
CA GLU A 553 -11.32 -1.64 -17.41
C GLU A 553 -11.30 -1.19 -15.92
N ALA A 554 -11.70 -2.01 -14.95
CA ALA A 554 -11.59 -1.66 -13.53
C ALA A 554 -10.38 -2.34 -12.87
N ASP A 555 -9.37 -1.55 -12.48
CA ASP A 555 -8.21 -2.05 -11.76
C ASP A 555 -8.56 -2.44 -10.31
N ASN A 556 -7.85 -3.45 -9.79
CA ASN A 556 -7.93 -3.82 -8.37
C ASN A 556 -7.35 -2.68 -7.52
N ASN A 557 -8.10 -2.21 -6.52
CA ASN A 557 -7.58 -1.23 -5.56
C ASN A 557 -6.91 -1.95 -4.38
N PHE A 558 -5.69 -1.57 -4.02
CA PHE A 558 -4.95 -2.20 -2.92
C PHE A 558 -5.70 -2.12 -1.60
N THR A 559 -6.38 -1.00 -1.33
CA THR A 559 -7.12 -0.76 -0.08
C THR A 559 -8.25 -1.77 0.09
N LEU A 560 -9.03 -2.00 -0.96
CA LEU A 560 -10.14 -2.96 -0.95
C LEU A 560 -9.63 -4.39 -0.88
N GLN A 561 -8.58 -4.71 -1.65
CA GLN A 561 -7.93 -6.01 -1.62
C GLN A 561 -7.39 -6.34 -0.22
N TYR A 562 -6.71 -5.38 0.42
CA TYR A 562 -6.16 -5.53 1.75
C TYR A 562 -7.26 -5.70 2.80
N ALA A 563 -8.36 -4.94 2.71
CA ALA A 563 -9.51 -5.05 3.60
C ALA A 563 -10.13 -6.46 3.57
N ILE A 564 -10.49 -6.95 2.38
CA ILE A 564 -11.16 -8.25 2.21
C ILE A 564 -10.22 -9.39 2.60
N CYS A 565 -8.98 -9.38 2.11
CA CYS A 565 -8.02 -10.44 2.42
C CYS A 565 -7.74 -10.52 3.92
N THR A 566 -7.51 -9.39 4.58
CA THR A 566 -7.28 -9.35 6.02
C THR A 566 -8.50 -9.77 6.81
N PHE A 567 -9.70 -9.32 6.42
CA PHE A 567 -10.94 -9.69 7.08
C PHE A 567 -11.19 -11.21 7.01
N VAL A 568 -11.07 -11.80 5.82
CA VAL A 568 -11.24 -13.26 5.65
C VAL A 568 -10.17 -14.03 6.42
N TYR A 569 -8.91 -13.58 6.35
CA TYR A 569 -7.83 -14.24 7.09
C TYR A 569 -8.06 -14.19 8.62
N ALA A 570 -8.48 -13.03 9.15
CA ALA A 570 -8.81 -12.88 10.57
C ALA A 570 -10.02 -13.73 10.98
N PHE A 571 -11.04 -13.80 10.13
CA PHE A 571 -12.22 -14.64 10.35
C PHE A 571 -11.86 -16.12 10.44
N VAL A 572 -11.06 -16.64 9.49
CA VAL A 572 -10.60 -18.04 9.51
C VAL A 572 -9.73 -18.31 10.73
N TYR A 573 -8.86 -17.36 11.11
CA TYR A 573 -8.03 -17.47 12.32
C TYR A 573 -8.90 -17.61 13.56
N PHE A 574 -9.90 -16.74 13.72
CA PHE A 574 -10.79 -16.74 14.86
C PHE A 574 -11.64 -18.02 14.92
N ALA A 575 -12.14 -18.49 13.79
CA ALA A 575 -12.88 -19.75 13.71
C ALA A 575 -12.01 -20.95 14.12
N GLN A 576 -10.77 -21.06 13.61
CA GLN A 576 -9.85 -22.14 14.00
C GLN A 576 -9.49 -22.08 15.49
N TRP A 577 -9.23 -20.88 16.00
CA TRP A 577 -8.92 -20.67 17.42
C TRP A 577 -10.10 -21.06 18.31
N LEU A 578 -11.30 -20.60 17.97
CA LEU A 578 -12.52 -20.90 18.72
C LEU A 578 -12.81 -22.39 18.75
N ILE A 579 -12.74 -23.07 17.60
CA ILE A 579 -12.92 -24.52 17.51
C ILE A 579 -11.91 -25.25 18.40
N ARG A 580 -10.65 -24.81 18.40
CA ARG A 580 -9.63 -25.48 19.20
C ARG A 580 -9.82 -25.27 20.70
N VAL A 581 -10.09 -24.04 21.14
CA VAL A 581 -10.24 -23.74 22.56
C VAL A 581 -11.53 -24.35 23.11
N THR A 582 -12.66 -24.17 22.41
CA THR A 582 -13.98 -24.59 22.90
C THR A 582 -14.23 -26.09 22.74
N PHE A 583 -13.81 -26.70 21.63
CA PHE A 583 -14.06 -28.12 21.37
C PHE A 583 -12.85 -28.99 21.65
N TYR A 584 -11.70 -28.71 21.04
CA TYR A 584 -10.55 -29.62 21.09
C TYR A 584 -9.90 -29.68 22.47
N GLU A 585 -9.59 -28.54 23.08
CA GLU A 585 -8.90 -28.48 24.38
C GLU A 585 -9.81 -28.90 25.53
N ARG A 586 -11.10 -28.57 25.46
CA ARG A 586 -12.08 -28.88 26.51
C ARG A 586 -12.56 -30.34 26.50
N TYR A 587 -12.87 -30.92 25.33
CA TYR A 587 -13.48 -32.25 25.25
C TYR A 587 -12.53 -33.37 24.83
N ILE A 588 -11.46 -33.05 24.07
CA ILE A 588 -10.58 -34.08 23.51
C ILE A 588 -9.30 -34.18 24.32
N ARG A 589 -8.49 -33.11 24.35
CA ARG A 589 -7.18 -33.16 25.01
C ARG A 589 -6.59 -31.79 25.30
N ASN A 590 -6.40 -31.49 26.58
CA ASN A 590 -5.50 -30.44 27.03
C ASN A 590 -4.06 -30.97 27.17
N ARG A 591 -3.19 -30.60 26.23
CA ARG A 591 -1.79 -31.06 26.20
C ARG A 591 -0.90 -30.41 27.26
N LEU A 592 -1.19 -29.17 27.65
CA LEU A 592 -0.43 -28.47 28.69
C LEU A 592 -0.71 -29.12 30.05
N GLN A 593 -1.98 -29.36 30.38
CA GLN A 593 -2.36 -30.07 31.60
C GLN A 593 -1.75 -31.48 31.63
N LYS A 594 -1.85 -32.22 30.51
CA LYS A 594 -1.25 -33.57 30.41
C LYS A 594 0.26 -33.58 30.67
N PHE A 595 0.97 -32.51 30.33
CA PHE A 595 2.40 -32.40 30.62
C PHE A 595 2.68 -32.17 32.10
N VAL A 596 1.88 -31.34 32.77
CA VAL A 596 1.96 -31.16 34.23
C VAL A 596 1.66 -32.47 34.94
N ASP A 597 0.59 -33.17 34.53
CA ASP A 597 0.24 -34.48 35.08
C ASP A 597 1.38 -35.49 34.87
N LEU A 598 1.99 -35.51 33.68
CA LEU A 598 3.14 -36.36 33.38
C LEU A 598 4.32 -36.06 34.31
N CYS A 599 4.60 -34.80 34.59
CA CYS A 599 5.67 -34.41 35.51
C CYS A 599 5.43 -34.99 36.91
N SER A 600 4.19 -34.91 37.42
CA SER A 600 3.82 -35.48 38.72
C SER A 600 3.92 -37.01 38.78
N VAL A 601 3.43 -37.72 37.75
CA VAL A 601 3.51 -39.19 37.67
C VAL A 601 4.95 -39.66 37.50
N ALA A 602 5.78 -38.91 36.75
CA ALA A 602 7.19 -39.24 36.55
C ALA A 602 8.08 -38.84 37.75
N ASN A 603 7.53 -38.20 38.78
CA ASN A 603 8.26 -37.69 39.94
C ASN A 603 9.38 -36.69 39.58
N ILE A 604 9.13 -35.84 38.57
CA ILE A 604 10.09 -34.85 38.05
C ILE A 604 9.46 -33.47 38.05
N SER A 605 10.11 -32.51 38.72
CA SER A 605 9.75 -31.09 38.59
C SER A 605 10.57 -30.39 37.51
N VAL A 606 9.99 -29.37 36.88
CA VAL A 606 10.64 -28.61 35.81
C VAL A 606 10.84 -27.18 36.28
N PHE A 607 12.09 -26.73 36.31
CA PHE A 607 12.47 -25.37 36.65
C PHE A 607 13.04 -24.67 35.42
N VAL A 608 12.36 -23.63 34.95
CA VAL A 608 12.69 -22.90 33.71
C VAL A 608 13.08 -21.48 34.08
N LEU A 609 14.32 -21.11 33.84
CA LEU A 609 14.78 -19.73 33.96
C LEU A 609 14.68 -19.06 32.59
N ALA A 610 13.70 -18.18 32.44
CA ALA A 610 13.52 -17.39 31.23
C ALA A 610 14.42 -16.16 31.18
N HIS A 611 14.75 -15.62 32.36
CA HIS A 611 15.65 -14.51 32.61
C HIS A 611 16.47 -14.82 33.87
N ASN A 612 17.40 -13.94 34.26
CA ASN A 612 18.28 -14.22 35.40
C ASN A 612 17.54 -14.38 36.74
N TYR A 613 16.52 -13.55 36.97
CA TYR A 613 15.73 -13.52 38.21
C TYR A 613 14.28 -13.91 38.02
N TYR A 614 13.88 -14.28 36.79
CA TYR A 614 12.50 -14.61 36.45
C TYR A 614 12.41 -15.92 35.67
N GLY A 615 11.43 -16.74 36.05
CA GLY A 615 11.23 -18.04 35.45
C GLY A 615 9.87 -18.65 35.73
N PHE A 616 9.75 -19.92 35.41
CA PHE A 616 8.56 -20.73 35.61
C PHE A 616 8.96 -22.02 36.32
N TYR A 617 8.11 -22.47 37.23
CA TYR A 617 8.29 -23.73 37.94
C TYR A 617 7.04 -24.59 37.80
N ILE A 618 7.25 -25.86 37.43
CA ILE A 618 6.22 -26.88 37.37
C ILE A 618 6.57 -27.89 38.46
N HIS A 619 5.73 -27.93 39.49
CA HIS A 619 5.80 -28.91 40.55
C HIS A 619 5.33 -30.27 40.04
N GLY A 620 6.20 -31.25 40.18
CA GLY A 620 5.98 -32.62 39.72
C GLY A 620 6.50 -33.65 40.71
N ARG A 621 6.52 -33.34 42.00
CA ARG A 621 6.83 -34.35 43.03
C ARG A 621 5.64 -35.29 43.14
N SER A 622 5.87 -36.59 43.02
CA SER A 622 4.82 -37.59 43.16
C SER A 622 4.32 -37.64 44.61
N VAL A 623 3.01 -37.74 44.80
CA VAL A 623 2.37 -37.88 46.12
C VAL A 623 2.71 -39.21 46.78
N HIS A 624 3.08 -40.22 45.97
CA HIS A 624 3.50 -41.55 46.42
C HIS A 624 5.00 -41.61 46.76
N GLY A 625 5.77 -40.56 46.42
CA GLY A 625 7.20 -40.45 46.73
C GLY A 625 8.15 -41.23 45.81
N PHE A 626 7.62 -42.12 44.97
CA PHE A 626 8.37 -42.88 43.96
C PHE A 626 7.59 -42.97 42.65
N ALA A 627 8.29 -43.12 41.53
CA ALA A 627 7.69 -43.33 40.21
C ALA A 627 8.13 -44.65 39.54
N ASP A 628 9.32 -45.17 39.85
CA ASP A 628 9.82 -46.42 39.23
C ASP A 628 9.15 -47.64 39.90
N THR A 629 7.96 -48.01 39.43
CA THR A 629 7.14 -49.12 39.96
C THR A 629 6.62 -50.06 38.87
N ASP A 630 6.15 -51.23 39.29
CA ASP A 630 5.41 -52.17 38.45
C ASP A 630 3.99 -51.65 38.16
N LEU A 631 3.44 -52.08 37.03
CA LEU A 631 2.13 -51.63 36.55
C LEU A 631 0.98 -51.83 37.57
N PRO A 632 0.89 -52.95 38.31
CA PRO A 632 -0.14 -53.11 39.34
C PRO A 632 -0.06 -52.05 40.45
N THR A 633 1.13 -51.73 40.94
CA THR A 633 1.35 -50.69 41.95
C THR A 633 0.93 -49.33 41.42
N LEU A 634 1.33 -48.98 40.19
CA LEU A 634 0.93 -47.74 39.54
C LEU A 634 -0.60 -47.61 39.42
N ILE A 635 -1.30 -48.67 39.03
CA ILE A 635 -2.77 -48.67 38.93
C ILE A 635 -3.41 -48.44 40.30
N ASN A 636 -2.89 -49.09 41.34
CA ASN A 636 -3.39 -48.92 42.71
C ASN A 636 -3.16 -47.50 43.23
N ASP A 637 -2.01 -46.91 42.91
CA ASP A 637 -1.66 -45.54 43.29
C ASP A 637 -2.59 -44.52 42.59
N LEU A 638 -2.81 -44.68 41.28
CA LEU A 638 -3.79 -43.87 40.54
C LEU A 638 -5.21 -44.01 41.09
N LYS A 639 -5.61 -45.21 41.52
CA LYS A 639 -6.92 -45.43 42.14
C LYS A 639 -7.04 -44.73 43.49
N LYS A 640 -5.99 -44.74 44.31
CA LYS A 640 -5.97 -43.98 45.57
C LYS A 640 -6.06 -42.47 45.34
N GLU A 641 -5.46 -41.96 44.26
CA GLU A 641 -5.63 -40.55 43.88
C GLU A 641 -7.07 -40.25 43.45
N GLU A 642 -7.71 -41.12 42.67
CA GLU A 642 -9.11 -40.99 42.26
C GLU A 642 -10.07 -41.01 43.47
N ASP A 643 -9.82 -41.91 44.42
CA ASP A 643 -10.60 -42.04 45.66
C ASP A 643 -10.27 -40.96 46.71
N ASN A 644 -9.39 -39.99 46.40
CA ASN A 644 -8.87 -38.95 47.31
C ASN A 644 -8.28 -39.49 48.63
N LEU A 645 -7.66 -40.67 48.58
CA LEU A 645 -7.00 -41.32 49.72
C LEU A 645 -5.53 -40.88 49.89
N CYS A 646 -5.08 -39.90 49.10
CA CYS A 646 -3.71 -39.39 49.07
C CYS A 646 -3.70 -37.86 49.15
N ALA A 647 -2.54 -37.29 49.48
CA ALA A 647 -2.35 -35.85 49.46
C ALA A 647 -2.56 -35.29 48.03
N HIS A 648 -2.99 -34.03 47.92
CA HIS A 648 -3.09 -33.35 46.63
C HIS A 648 -1.70 -33.08 46.03
N ARG A 649 -1.64 -33.00 44.70
CA ARG A 649 -0.38 -32.88 43.94
C ARG A 649 0.26 -31.48 43.95
N GLY A 650 -0.27 -30.51 44.69
CA GLY A 650 0.25 -29.14 44.72
C GLY A 650 1.55 -28.99 45.51
N LEU A 651 2.26 -27.88 45.29
CA LEU A 651 3.51 -27.59 46.00
C LEU A 651 3.30 -27.40 47.51
N VAL A 652 2.17 -26.78 47.90
CA VAL A 652 1.79 -26.60 49.30
C VAL A 652 0.87 -27.74 49.72
N PRO A 653 1.09 -28.34 50.91
CA PRO A 653 0.20 -29.37 51.43
C PRO A 653 -1.27 -28.92 51.42
N GLY A 654 -2.13 -29.72 50.79
CA GLY A 654 -3.57 -29.44 50.67
C GLY A 654 -3.99 -28.57 49.47
N THR A 655 -3.05 -28.12 48.62
CA THR A 655 -3.35 -27.37 47.40
C THR A 655 -3.26 -28.24 46.14
N THR A 656 -3.90 -27.83 45.06
CA THR A 656 -3.82 -28.50 43.74
C THR A 656 -2.92 -27.76 42.74
N ASP A 657 -2.39 -26.59 43.10
CA ASP A 657 -1.64 -25.73 42.18
C ASP A 657 -0.22 -26.28 41.95
N GLN A 658 0.09 -26.53 40.68
CA GLN A 658 1.35 -27.14 40.26
C GLN A 658 2.21 -26.22 39.39
N THR A 659 1.66 -25.14 38.85
CA THR A 659 2.38 -24.24 37.95
C THR A 659 2.55 -22.89 38.61
N PHE A 660 3.80 -22.41 38.66
CA PHE A 660 4.16 -21.18 39.33
C PHE A 660 5.04 -20.30 38.45
N ILE A 661 4.83 -18.99 38.54
CA ILE A 661 5.79 -18.00 38.03
C ILE A 661 6.76 -17.66 39.15
N VAL A 662 8.05 -17.68 38.89
CA VAL A 662 9.08 -17.55 39.94
C VAL A 662 9.86 -16.26 39.77
N SER A 663 9.98 -15.49 40.86
CA SER A 663 10.89 -14.36 41.00
C SER A 663 11.94 -14.68 42.06
N LEU A 664 13.21 -14.62 41.70
CA LEU A 664 14.33 -15.08 42.53
C LEU A 664 15.14 -13.94 43.13
N THR A 665 15.76 -14.20 44.29
CA THR A 665 16.68 -13.28 44.95
C THR A 665 18.08 -13.29 44.29
N HIS A 666 18.84 -12.23 44.54
CA HIS A 666 20.23 -12.13 44.09
C HIS A 666 21.14 -13.20 44.73
N SER A 667 20.90 -13.51 46.00
CA SER A 667 21.63 -14.52 46.76
C SER A 667 21.49 -15.91 46.12
N PHE A 668 20.26 -16.33 45.84
CA PHE A 668 19.95 -17.58 45.13
C PHE A 668 20.64 -17.63 43.77
N LYS A 669 20.51 -16.56 42.96
CA LYS A 669 21.08 -16.52 41.61
C LYS A 669 22.60 -16.56 41.62
N SER A 670 23.26 -15.89 42.57
CA SER A 670 24.72 -15.93 42.73
C SER A 670 25.23 -17.35 42.99
N LEU A 671 24.59 -18.06 43.94
CA LEU A 671 24.91 -19.46 44.27
C LEU A 671 24.68 -20.38 43.07
N TYR A 672 23.55 -20.21 42.40
CA TYR A 672 23.19 -20.96 41.22
C TYR A 672 24.20 -20.76 40.07
N ASP A 673 24.59 -19.51 39.78
CA ASP A 673 25.57 -19.19 38.73
C ASP A 673 26.97 -19.67 39.08
N GLN A 674 27.33 -19.74 40.37
CA GLN A 674 28.58 -20.35 40.79
C GLN A 674 28.59 -21.86 40.49
N LEU A 675 27.50 -22.58 40.77
CA LEU A 675 27.37 -24.00 40.46
C LEU A 675 27.35 -24.26 38.95
N MET A 676 26.67 -23.41 38.18
CA MET A 676 26.63 -23.52 36.72
C MET A 676 27.99 -23.22 36.09
N ARG A 677 28.74 -22.20 36.55
CA ARG A 677 30.11 -21.94 36.08
C ARG A 677 31.06 -23.11 36.35
N GLN A 678 30.93 -23.78 37.49
CA GLN A 678 31.70 -25.00 37.75
C GLN A 678 31.40 -26.09 36.72
N LYS A 679 30.12 -26.30 36.39
CA LYS A 679 29.69 -27.26 35.36
C LYS A 679 30.25 -26.89 33.98
N ASP A 680 30.16 -25.62 33.58
CA ASP A 680 30.58 -25.15 32.27
C ASP A 680 32.10 -25.26 32.10
N ASN A 681 32.89 -24.96 33.14
CA ASN A 681 34.34 -25.17 33.14
C ASN A 681 34.73 -26.63 32.95
N VAL A 682 34.00 -27.55 33.58
CA VAL A 682 34.20 -29.01 33.40
C VAL A 682 33.81 -29.43 31.98
N CYS A 683 32.71 -28.90 31.43
CA CYS A 683 32.26 -29.18 30.08
C CYS A 683 33.23 -28.65 29.00
N PHE A 684 33.76 -27.43 29.18
CA PHE A 684 34.75 -26.83 28.28
C PHE A 684 36.04 -27.65 28.24
N ARG A 685 36.52 -28.15 29.39
CA ARG A 685 37.66 -29.08 29.44
C ARG A 685 37.39 -30.37 28.67
N LEU A 686 36.15 -30.88 28.71
CA LEU A 686 35.74 -32.07 27.96
C LEU A 686 35.77 -31.80 26.44
N LEU A 687 35.20 -30.68 25.99
CA LEU A 687 35.20 -30.26 24.58
C LEU A 687 36.62 -30.03 24.04
N HIS A 688 37.45 -29.31 24.80
CA HIS A 688 38.85 -29.04 24.43
C HIS A 688 39.65 -30.34 24.29
N ASN A 689 39.48 -31.28 25.23
CA ASN A 689 40.17 -32.58 25.18
C ASN A 689 39.69 -33.47 24.03
N LEU A 690 38.40 -33.38 23.65
CA LEU A 690 37.87 -34.09 22.48
C LEU A 690 38.36 -33.49 21.15
N TYR A 691 38.50 -32.16 21.06
CA TYR A 691 38.87 -31.45 19.83
C TYR A 691 40.39 -31.47 19.55
N TYR A 692 41.24 -31.26 20.56
CA TYR A 692 42.71 -31.15 20.36
C TYR A 692 43.44 -32.48 20.37
N TYR A 693 42.94 -33.49 21.08
CA TYR A 693 43.56 -34.80 21.15
C TYR A 693 42.67 -35.79 20.43
N GLY A 694 42.87 -35.98 19.12
CA GLY A 694 42.45 -37.17 18.37
C GLY A 694 43.55 -38.24 18.40
N LYS A 695 43.22 -39.54 18.52
CA LYS A 695 44.11 -40.73 18.46
C LYS A 695 45.08 -41.07 19.63
N LYS A 696 44.59 -41.58 20.79
CA LYS A 696 45.36 -42.57 21.61
C LYS A 696 44.49 -43.37 22.60
N HIS A 697 44.82 -44.63 22.84
CA HIS A 697 43.95 -45.67 23.43
C HIS A 697 43.75 -45.63 24.98
N ASN A 698 44.40 -44.71 25.72
CA ASN A 698 44.24 -44.56 27.18
C ASN A 698 43.00 -43.72 27.62
N ARG A 699 42.08 -43.41 26.70
CA ARG A 699 41.05 -42.35 26.81
C ARG A 699 39.79 -42.66 27.60
N ILE A 700 39.44 -43.93 27.77
CA ILE A 700 38.13 -44.28 28.35
C ILE A 700 38.08 -43.87 29.82
N LYS A 701 39.17 -44.06 30.58
CA LYS A 701 39.22 -43.67 32.00
C LYS A 701 39.13 -42.16 32.22
N ASP A 702 39.82 -41.36 31.43
CA ASP A 702 39.80 -39.89 31.55
C ASP A 702 38.43 -39.32 31.14
N THR A 703 37.83 -39.85 30.07
CA THR A 703 36.50 -39.44 29.63
C THR A 703 35.45 -39.84 30.67
N ILE A 704 35.51 -41.06 31.20
CA ILE A 704 34.64 -41.53 32.29
C ILE A 704 34.82 -40.68 33.56
N PHE A 705 36.05 -40.31 33.91
CA PHE A 705 36.33 -39.45 35.06
C PHE A 705 35.67 -38.07 34.91
N ILE A 706 35.75 -37.47 33.72
CA ILE A 706 35.11 -36.17 33.47
C ILE A 706 33.58 -36.30 33.43
N TRP A 707 33.01 -37.37 32.86
CA TRP A 707 31.57 -37.64 32.92
C TRP A 707 31.08 -37.86 34.35
N LYS A 708 31.89 -38.53 35.18
CA LYS A 708 31.61 -38.69 36.61
C LYS A 708 31.62 -37.33 37.31
N GLN A 709 32.61 -36.48 37.06
CA GLN A 709 32.68 -35.13 37.59
C GLN A 709 31.49 -34.26 37.15
N LEU A 710 31.02 -34.40 35.90
CA LEU A 710 29.86 -33.69 35.38
C LEU A 710 28.55 -34.19 36.02
N SER A 711 28.44 -35.50 36.24
CA SER A 711 27.33 -36.12 36.98
C SER A 711 27.29 -35.63 38.43
N GLU A 712 28.43 -35.59 39.11
CA GLU A 712 28.58 -35.05 40.47
C GLU A 712 28.23 -33.56 40.55
N THR A 713 28.60 -32.77 39.54
CA THR A 713 28.25 -31.35 39.51
C THR A 713 26.74 -31.18 39.27
N ARG A 714 26.15 -32.00 38.40
CA ARG A 714 24.69 -32.02 38.17
C ARG A 714 23.93 -32.45 39.42
N SER A 715 24.43 -33.42 40.18
CA SER A 715 23.79 -33.86 41.43
C SER A 715 23.86 -32.77 42.50
N LYS A 716 24.95 -32.00 42.58
CA LYS A 716 25.05 -30.81 43.45
C LYS A 716 23.98 -29.75 43.10
N VAL A 717 23.81 -29.43 41.81
CA VAL A 717 22.75 -28.50 41.36
C VAL A 717 21.36 -29.04 41.70
N ARG A 718 21.12 -30.34 41.48
CA ARG A 718 19.85 -30.99 41.85
C ARG A 718 19.59 -30.86 43.35
N LEU A 719 20.57 -31.19 44.19
CA LEU A 719 20.45 -31.16 45.63
C LEU A 719 20.19 -29.73 46.15
N PHE A 720 20.89 -28.74 45.60
CA PHE A 720 20.64 -27.32 45.91
C PHE A 720 19.20 -26.92 45.60
N LEU A 721 18.68 -27.27 44.42
CA LEU A 721 17.30 -26.95 44.04
C LEU A 721 16.26 -27.71 44.90
N MET A 722 16.53 -28.96 45.26
CA MET A 722 15.66 -29.71 46.18
C MET A 722 15.62 -29.06 47.57
N GLN A 723 16.79 -28.71 48.12
CA GLN A 723 16.89 -28.03 49.41
C GLN A 723 16.20 -26.66 49.42
N PHE A 724 16.31 -25.91 48.32
CA PHE A 724 15.60 -24.65 48.14
C PHE A 724 14.08 -24.84 48.16
N LEU A 725 13.57 -25.85 47.45
CA LEU A 725 12.13 -26.13 47.36
C LEU A 725 11.54 -26.70 48.67
N ASP A 726 12.34 -27.43 49.45
CA ASP A 726 11.98 -28.02 50.75
C ASP A 726 12.17 -27.04 51.94
N HIS A 727 12.36 -25.73 51.69
CA HIS A 727 12.55 -24.70 52.73
C HIS A 727 13.72 -24.97 53.70
N TYR A 728 14.76 -25.69 53.25
CA TYR A 728 15.83 -26.16 54.14
C TYR A 728 16.76 -25.05 54.65
N SER A 729 16.87 -23.94 53.91
CA SER A 729 17.74 -22.81 54.26
C SER A 729 16.91 -21.53 54.45
N GLU A 730 16.85 -21.03 55.67
CA GLU A 730 16.12 -19.78 56.01
C GLU A 730 16.61 -18.57 55.22
N ASN A 731 17.89 -18.56 54.83
CA ASN A 731 18.53 -17.47 54.07
C ASN A 731 18.10 -17.43 52.60
N GLU A 732 17.61 -18.55 52.05
CA GLU A 732 17.22 -18.67 50.63
C GLU A 732 15.77 -19.13 50.54
N ASP A 733 14.93 -18.64 51.43
CA ASP A 733 13.55 -19.04 51.54
C ASP A 733 12.64 -18.37 50.48
N TYR A 734 11.49 -18.99 50.18
CA TYR A 734 10.51 -18.45 49.25
C TYR A 734 9.10 -18.39 49.84
N ILE A 735 8.32 -17.42 49.34
CA ILE A 735 6.92 -17.20 49.70
C ILE A 735 6.03 -17.41 48.49
N ILE A 736 4.79 -17.85 48.73
CA ILE A 736 3.79 -18.03 47.67
C ILE A 736 2.79 -16.86 47.73
N LYS A 737 2.47 -16.30 46.56
CA LYS A 737 1.54 -15.18 46.40
C LYS A 737 0.63 -15.41 45.20
N GLU A 738 -0.57 -14.85 45.23
CA GLU A 738 -1.43 -14.78 44.04
C GLU A 738 -1.07 -13.53 43.21
N GLN A 739 -1.12 -13.64 41.88
CA GLN A 739 -0.96 -12.45 41.04
C GLN A 739 -2.24 -11.64 40.99
N TYR A 740 -2.10 -10.31 41.00
CA TYR A 740 -3.23 -9.43 40.75
C TYR A 740 -3.70 -9.54 39.30
N ILE A 741 -4.98 -9.22 39.06
CA ILE A 741 -5.58 -9.28 37.71
C ILE A 741 -4.81 -8.42 36.70
N LEU A 742 -4.35 -7.24 37.11
CA LEU A 742 -3.52 -6.35 36.27
C LEU A 742 -2.15 -6.94 35.94
N GLU A 743 -1.56 -7.71 36.86
CA GLU A 743 -0.31 -8.43 36.64
C GLU A 743 -0.50 -9.54 35.60
N LYS A 744 -1.61 -10.29 35.69
CA LYS A 744 -1.99 -11.34 34.73
C LYS A 744 -2.28 -10.77 33.32
N LEU A 745 -2.92 -9.61 33.22
CA LEU A 745 -3.28 -9.01 31.93
C LEU A 745 -2.09 -8.39 31.19
N CYS A 746 -1.14 -7.80 31.93
CA CYS A 746 -0.04 -7.05 31.34
C CYS A 746 1.28 -7.83 31.30
N ASP A 747 1.33 -9.06 31.83
CA ASP A 747 2.57 -9.82 32.10
C ASP A 747 3.59 -8.98 32.90
N ILE A 748 3.11 -8.30 33.94
CA ILE A 748 3.93 -7.45 34.83
C ILE A 748 3.93 -8.06 36.24
N LEU A 749 5.07 -8.07 36.92
CA LEU A 749 5.16 -8.38 38.35
C LEU A 749 5.56 -7.12 39.11
N PHE A 750 4.67 -6.57 39.94
CA PHE A 750 4.92 -5.33 40.68
C PHE A 750 5.85 -5.55 41.88
N VAL A 751 5.75 -6.70 42.56
CA VAL A 751 6.53 -6.96 43.79
C VAL A 751 7.99 -7.30 43.45
N ASN A 752 8.94 -6.66 44.15
CA ASN A 752 10.36 -6.98 44.06
C ASN A 752 10.70 -8.07 45.07
N ALA A 753 11.30 -9.18 44.62
CA ALA A 753 11.90 -10.21 45.48
C ALA A 753 13.24 -9.71 46.06
N LYS A 754 13.23 -8.67 46.89
CA LYS A 754 14.45 -8.13 47.53
C LYS A 754 14.95 -9.02 48.67
N ASP A 755 14.04 -9.49 49.52
CA ASP A 755 14.39 -10.21 50.76
C ASP A 755 14.14 -11.72 50.67
N LYS A 756 13.08 -12.15 49.98
CA LYS A 756 12.73 -13.57 49.75
C LYS A 756 12.31 -13.81 48.31
N SER A 757 12.55 -15.02 47.81
CA SER A 757 12.05 -15.44 46.49
C SER A 757 10.53 -15.57 46.52
N VAL A 758 9.86 -15.37 45.40
CA VAL A 758 8.38 -15.38 45.33
C VAL A 758 7.90 -16.32 44.23
N PHE A 759 6.96 -17.19 44.57
CA PHE A 759 6.26 -18.09 43.67
C PHE A 759 4.83 -17.58 43.51
N TYR A 760 4.44 -17.30 42.28
CA TYR A 760 3.16 -16.72 41.93
C TYR A 760 2.20 -17.76 41.34
N ILE A 761 0.94 -17.76 41.79
CA ILE A 761 -0.17 -18.60 41.29
C ILE A 761 -1.05 -17.86 40.27
#